data_AF-A0A1F8JTS0-F1
#
_entry.id   AF-A0A1F8JTS0-F1
#
_cell.length_a   1.000
_cell.length_b   1.000
_cell.length_c   1.000
_cell.angle_alpha   90.00
_cell.angle_beta   90.00
_cell.angle_gamma   90.00
#
_symmetry.space_group_name_H-M   'P 1'
#
loop_
_entity.id
_entity.type
_entity.pdbx_description
1 polymer ?
#
loop_
_entity_poly.entity_id
_entity_poly.type
_entity_poly.pdbx_seq_one_letter_code
_entity_poly.pdbx_strand_id
1 'polypeptide(L)'
;MHPQKPKGHSPLSQEELKEAIQAESEEFAKAYRWLENHMPPKFFNEVDVGMRILIARNLLSFALQDRFCPIHLKDRIVILCSDAPDADLKILKMHSHLAIRYYRAFVSNEPPPGEKKKNLRIAVLYFKDSGEEETLSQEQKKEILKLVREKNPDLKSEELEPLLHGLTPCFVRSMTDERLKIAIDLFLRAKTRDQCQYELRRNEDWKSKEAPSLQLIMAWRNVPKAGFLYHLAKIINSHKLALQKVVATYINPYSTESILILSLGLHGMKGKAAWEEADLDDFLREVVLLKYFETNDLINSAFVQNQTLSGNEGHLVRSIASFVHQVLVYADPNLYSHENAIEGLSRHPELTVKLCKAFEAKFHPEKHDLSKFNKIQKEFFSLVDRLDTGQALNDQRRKNILKQAMNFIHFTLKTNFYRNNKTSFSFRLEPQYLDAVPFERKEKFPELPFAIFFICGMHFIGFNIRFKDLARGGVRTVIPERREQFLSERNNIFSEAYNLAYTQQKKNKDIPEGGAKTAILLEPFDTFSSEEEVYKKEMEADGVLDAIQEEKLSIFRRDHKQAFIFASQRSFIDSLVTLVNCEDDGKLRAKSIVDYWKKPEYIYLGPDENMSNDMIVWIANFAVRKGYKPGRSFMSSKPGAGINHKEFGVTSYGVNVYMHEVLLYLGINPEKDRFTLKISGGPDGDVAGNEILNLYKFYPKTAKLLALTDVSGTIYDPEGLDLKEMVELFHKSVPIRNYPPEKLSEGGFLLDLKTKREESSYAQQTLCFRKKGGKLVQDYLSGNEMNHLFRSNMNQIKTDIFITGGGRPRTLNETNWQNYLDEMGKPTSKAIVEGANLYLTPGARRELEKLGVIIIKDSSCNKGGVICSSLEVLASLCMSEEEFIKEKPQYIKEVLEFIKMAAMNEARLLLNTHKETGAYLTDVSEKISEKINLFKYQLLDYLETIDLPKDPKEPLIRCLLAYCPPLLRNKYSKKVLTIPEIHKKAVIAAFIGARLVYKRGIDWSASLTDLLPTIASLVLED
;
A
#
# COMPACT_ATOMS: atom_id res chain seq x y z
N MET A 1 -46.08 -12.86 -43.41
CA MET A 1 -47.20 -13.29 -42.54
C MET A 1 -47.63 -12.09 -41.72
N HIS A 2 -48.84 -11.57 -41.93
CA HIS A 2 -49.40 -10.54 -41.05
C HIS A 2 -49.59 -11.13 -39.64
N PRO A 3 -49.19 -10.43 -38.56
CA PRO A 3 -49.49 -10.89 -37.22
C PRO A 3 -51.00 -10.80 -37.01
N GLN A 4 -51.64 -11.94 -36.71
CA GLN A 4 -53.03 -11.95 -36.27
C GLN A 4 -53.15 -11.05 -35.04
N LYS A 5 -54.07 -10.07 -35.09
CA LYS A 5 -54.46 -9.29 -33.90
C LYS A 5 -54.85 -10.29 -32.79
N PRO A 6 -54.35 -10.15 -31.56
CA PRO A 6 -54.84 -10.96 -30.46
C PRO A 6 -56.35 -10.74 -30.34
N LYS A 7 -57.11 -11.83 -30.24
CA LYS A 7 -58.54 -11.76 -29.89
C LYS A 7 -58.60 -11.08 -28.53
N GLY A 8 -59.09 -9.83 -28.48
CA GLY A 8 -59.33 -9.14 -27.23
C GLY A 8 -60.33 -9.95 -26.41
N HIS A 9 -59.97 -10.29 -25.18
CA HIS A 9 -60.92 -10.85 -24.23
C HIS A 9 -61.99 -9.79 -23.93
N SER A 10 -63.26 -10.15 -24.03
CA SER A 10 -64.36 -9.28 -23.62
C SER A 10 -64.23 -8.95 -22.13
N PRO A 11 -64.57 -7.74 -21.68
CA PRO A 11 -64.66 -7.42 -20.25
C PRO A 11 -65.61 -8.39 -19.53
N LEU A 12 -65.34 -8.66 -18.25
CA LEU A 12 -66.27 -9.40 -17.39
C LEU A 12 -67.63 -8.70 -17.39
N SER A 13 -68.72 -9.46 -17.49
CA SER A 13 -70.06 -8.98 -17.20
C SER A 13 -70.16 -8.52 -15.73
N GLN A 14 -71.18 -7.72 -15.38
CA GLN A 14 -71.37 -7.27 -13.99
C GLN A 14 -71.49 -8.44 -13.00
N GLU A 15 -72.06 -9.55 -13.44
CA GLU A 15 -72.26 -10.75 -12.62
C GLU A 15 -70.95 -11.52 -12.44
N GLU A 16 -70.20 -11.74 -13.53
CA GLU A 16 -68.85 -12.34 -13.47
C GLU A 16 -67.86 -11.49 -12.65
N LEU A 17 -67.97 -10.15 -12.71
CA LEU A 17 -67.14 -9.25 -11.90
C LEU A 17 -67.49 -9.38 -10.41
N LYS A 18 -68.78 -9.48 -10.07
CA LYS A 18 -69.22 -9.63 -8.68
C LYS A 18 -68.77 -10.98 -8.09
N GLU A 19 -68.88 -12.05 -8.87
CA GLU A 19 -68.36 -13.38 -8.51
C GLU A 19 -66.83 -13.36 -8.34
N ALA A 20 -66.11 -12.72 -9.26
CA ALA A 20 -64.65 -12.58 -9.17
C ALA A 20 -64.20 -11.81 -7.92
N ILE A 21 -64.85 -10.68 -7.60
CA ILE A 21 -64.56 -9.89 -6.39
C ILE A 21 -64.82 -10.71 -5.11
N GLN A 22 -65.92 -11.48 -5.09
CA GLN A 22 -66.25 -12.31 -3.94
C GLN A 22 -65.25 -13.46 -3.76
N ALA A 23 -64.88 -14.14 -4.85
CA ALA A 23 -63.86 -15.19 -4.83
C ALA A 23 -62.49 -14.66 -4.38
N GLU A 24 -62.07 -13.49 -4.87
CA GLU A 24 -60.81 -12.86 -4.47
C GLU A 24 -60.84 -12.44 -2.98
N SER A 25 -61.98 -11.95 -2.48
CA SER A 25 -62.15 -11.57 -1.08
C SER A 25 -62.04 -12.78 -0.14
N GLU A 26 -62.63 -13.92 -0.52
CA GLU A 26 -62.53 -15.17 0.24
C GLU A 26 -61.10 -15.73 0.27
N GLU A 27 -60.42 -15.74 -0.88
CA GLU A 27 -59.02 -16.17 -0.97
C GLU A 27 -58.08 -15.24 -0.19
N PHE A 28 -58.29 -13.92 -0.26
CA PHE A 28 -57.56 -12.94 0.56
C PHE A 28 -57.74 -13.21 2.06
N ALA A 29 -58.97 -13.46 2.52
CA ALA A 29 -59.24 -13.76 3.92
C ALA A 29 -58.53 -15.05 4.39
N LYS A 30 -58.48 -16.08 3.54
CA LYS A 30 -57.72 -17.31 3.82
C LYS A 30 -56.22 -17.03 3.93
N ALA A 31 -55.65 -16.28 2.99
CA ALA A 31 -54.23 -15.93 3.00
C ALA A 31 -53.84 -15.09 4.24
N TYR A 32 -54.68 -14.12 4.62
CA TYR A 32 -54.44 -13.28 5.80
C TYR A 32 -54.48 -14.10 7.10
N ARG A 33 -55.51 -14.94 7.29
CA ARG A 33 -55.59 -15.84 8.46
C ARG A 33 -54.44 -16.84 8.51
N TRP A 34 -54.00 -17.32 7.35
CA TRP A 34 -52.84 -18.21 7.29
C TRP A 34 -51.58 -17.51 7.81
N LEU A 35 -51.35 -16.24 7.42
CA LEU A 35 -50.23 -15.46 7.97
C LEU A 35 -50.34 -15.33 9.49
N GLU A 36 -51.50 -14.97 10.02
CA GLU A 36 -51.75 -14.82 11.47
C GLU A 36 -51.40 -16.08 12.27
N ASN A 37 -51.74 -17.25 11.75
CA ASN A 37 -51.56 -18.51 12.46
C ASN A 37 -50.13 -19.08 12.37
N HIS A 38 -49.40 -18.79 11.29
CA HIS A 38 -48.16 -19.50 10.97
C HIS A 38 -46.90 -18.62 10.98
N MET A 39 -47.04 -17.30 11.05
CA MET A 39 -45.89 -16.40 11.21
C MET A 39 -45.53 -16.22 12.70
N PRO A 40 -44.24 -16.03 13.03
CA PRO A 40 -43.80 -15.87 14.42
C PRO A 40 -44.30 -14.56 15.04
N PRO A 41 -44.52 -14.47 16.37
CA PRO A 41 -45.02 -13.26 17.04
C PRO A 41 -44.24 -11.97 16.71
N LYS A 42 -42.91 -12.07 16.57
CA LYS A 42 -42.04 -10.94 16.20
C LYS A 42 -42.36 -10.34 14.83
N PHE A 43 -42.92 -11.12 13.90
CA PHE A 43 -43.37 -10.61 12.61
C PHE A 43 -44.47 -9.56 12.80
N PHE A 44 -45.45 -9.81 13.65
CA PHE A 44 -46.55 -8.87 13.91
C PHE A 44 -46.13 -7.64 14.69
N ASN A 45 -45.06 -7.73 15.47
CA ASN A 45 -44.49 -6.59 16.20
C ASN A 45 -43.69 -5.65 15.28
N GLU A 46 -43.03 -6.19 14.26
CA GLU A 46 -42.12 -5.41 13.39
C GLU A 46 -42.74 -5.04 12.03
N VAL A 47 -43.85 -5.69 11.62
CA VAL A 47 -44.51 -5.46 10.33
C VAL A 47 -45.90 -4.85 10.54
N ASP A 48 -46.06 -3.61 10.08
CA ASP A 48 -47.30 -2.84 10.25
C ASP A 48 -48.50 -3.46 9.52
N VAL A 49 -49.70 -3.03 9.90
CA VAL A 49 -50.96 -3.59 9.38
C VAL A 49 -51.07 -3.41 7.86
N GLY A 50 -50.69 -2.25 7.33
CA GLY A 50 -50.77 -1.95 5.90
C GLY A 50 -49.86 -2.88 5.09
N MET A 51 -48.65 -3.13 5.59
CA MET A 51 -47.73 -4.07 4.98
C MET A 51 -48.24 -5.51 5.04
N ARG A 52 -48.81 -5.93 6.17
CA ARG A 52 -49.41 -7.27 6.31
C ARG A 52 -50.52 -7.51 5.28
N ILE A 53 -51.34 -6.49 5.00
CA ILE A 53 -52.36 -6.55 3.94
C ILE A 53 -51.70 -6.73 2.56
N LEU A 54 -50.65 -5.98 2.25
CA LEU A 54 -49.92 -6.11 0.98
C LEU A 54 -49.29 -7.50 0.81
N ILE A 55 -48.70 -8.04 1.88
CA ILE A 55 -48.13 -9.39 1.90
C ILE A 55 -49.22 -10.43 1.64
N ALA A 56 -50.37 -10.35 2.32
CA ALA A 56 -51.47 -11.28 2.13
C ALA A 56 -52.01 -11.26 0.69
N ARG A 57 -52.12 -10.08 0.07
CA ARG A 57 -52.50 -9.95 -1.35
C ARG A 57 -51.50 -10.61 -2.29
N ASN A 58 -50.20 -10.38 -2.08
CA ASN A 58 -49.17 -10.97 -2.92
C ASN A 58 -49.05 -12.50 -2.73
N LEU A 59 -49.39 -13.01 -1.54
CA LEU A 59 -49.42 -14.45 -1.28
C LEU A 59 -50.39 -15.20 -2.21
N LEU A 60 -51.47 -14.55 -2.65
CA LEU A 60 -52.45 -15.13 -3.59
C LEU A 60 -51.82 -15.50 -4.95
N SER A 61 -50.83 -14.71 -5.39
CA SER A 61 -50.13 -14.93 -6.66
C SER A 61 -48.76 -15.59 -6.50
N PHE A 62 -48.40 -16.03 -5.29
CA PHE A 62 -47.07 -16.52 -4.95
C PHE A 62 -46.63 -17.70 -5.81
N ALA A 63 -47.54 -18.65 -6.09
CA ALA A 63 -47.26 -19.80 -6.93
C ALA A 63 -47.06 -19.45 -8.42
N LEU A 64 -47.56 -18.30 -8.88
CA LEU A 64 -47.47 -17.82 -10.26
C LEU A 64 -46.18 -17.04 -10.54
N GLN A 65 -45.48 -16.59 -9.49
CA GLN A 65 -44.25 -15.80 -9.58
C GLN A 65 -43.01 -16.63 -9.23
N ASP A 66 -42.97 -17.90 -9.66
CA ASP A 66 -41.88 -18.85 -9.33
C ASP A 66 -41.51 -18.92 -7.84
N ARG A 67 -42.48 -18.58 -6.96
CA ARG A 67 -42.31 -18.53 -5.49
C ARG A 67 -41.21 -17.57 -5.04
N PHE A 68 -41.04 -16.46 -5.78
CA PHE A 68 -40.22 -15.31 -5.41
C PHE A 68 -40.92 -14.02 -5.81
N CYS A 69 -41.51 -13.32 -4.84
CA CYS A 69 -42.33 -12.13 -5.06
C CYS A 69 -41.74 -10.93 -4.32
N PRO A 70 -41.03 -10.02 -5.01
CA PRO A 70 -40.58 -8.76 -4.44
C PRO A 70 -41.66 -7.68 -4.54
N ILE A 71 -41.94 -7.03 -3.40
CA ILE A 71 -42.84 -5.89 -3.26
C ILE A 71 -41.98 -4.64 -3.08
N HIS A 72 -41.89 -3.81 -4.13
CA HIS A 72 -41.10 -2.59 -4.14
C HIS A 72 -41.89 -1.41 -3.57
N LEU A 73 -41.32 -0.75 -2.56
CA LEU A 73 -41.85 0.47 -1.95
C LEU A 73 -40.80 1.59 -2.00
N LYS A 74 -41.19 2.81 -1.65
CA LYS A 74 -40.34 4.01 -1.79
C LYS A 74 -39.03 3.93 -0.97
N ASP A 75 -39.08 3.33 0.21
CA ASP A 75 -38.01 3.31 1.22
C ASP A 75 -37.54 1.89 1.59
N ARG A 76 -38.26 0.86 1.14
CA ARG A 76 -38.05 -0.54 1.52
C ARG A 76 -38.52 -1.53 0.46
N ILE A 77 -38.07 -2.78 0.58
CA ILE A 77 -38.52 -3.91 -0.25
C ILE A 77 -38.96 -5.03 0.70
N VAL A 78 -40.09 -5.64 0.41
CA VAL A 78 -40.56 -6.86 1.10
C VAL A 78 -40.53 -8.01 0.12
N ILE A 79 -39.90 -9.12 0.48
CA ILE A 79 -39.72 -10.26 -0.40
C ILE A 79 -40.37 -11.48 0.23
N LEU A 80 -41.31 -12.09 -0.49
CA LEU A 80 -41.87 -13.40 -0.18
C LEU A 80 -41.12 -14.43 -1.01
N CYS A 81 -40.53 -15.44 -0.38
CA CYS A 81 -39.88 -16.53 -1.10
C CYS A 81 -40.02 -17.86 -0.36
N SER A 82 -39.80 -18.96 -1.08
CA SER A 82 -39.70 -20.27 -0.42
C SER A 82 -38.45 -20.31 0.45
N ASP A 83 -38.60 -20.73 1.71
CA ASP A 83 -37.45 -20.87 2.61
C ASP A 83 -36.48 -21.93 2.09
N ALA A 84 -35.20 -21.59 2.12
CA ALA A 84 -34.12 -22.42 1.64
C ALA A 84 -32.80 -21.99 2.30
N PRO A 85 -31.82 -22.91 2.42
CA PRO A 85 -30.45 -22.60 2.85
C PRO A 85 -29.85 -21.34 2.20
N ASP A 86 -30.13 -21.11 0.92
CA ASP A 86 -29.55 -20.03 0.12
C ASP A 86 -30.49 -18.83 -0.11
N ALA A 87 -31.62 -18.75 0.61
CA ALA A 87 -32.64 -17.72 0.40
C ALA A 87 -32.08 -16.30 0.60
N ASP A 88 -31.32 -16.08 1.67
CA ASP A 88 -30.70 -14.78 2.00
C ASP A 88 -29.70 -14.36 0.92
N LEU A 89 -28.94 -15.32 0.40
CA LEU A 89 -27.97 -15.10 -0.67
C LEU A 89 -28.67 -14.62 -1.95
N LYS A 90 -29.78 -15.26 -2.34
CA LYS A 90 -30.58 -14.86 -3.51
C LYS A 90 -31.16 -13.46 -3.35
N ILE A 91 -31.76 -13.20 -2.19
CA ILE A 91 -32.35 -11.91 -1.85
C ILE A 91 -31.32 -10.78 -1.95
N LEU A 92 -30.19 -10.93 -1.26
CA LEU A 92 -29.16 -9.89 -1.21
C LEU A 92 -28.41 -9.74 -2.54
N LYS A 93 -28.28 -10.80 -3.34
CA LYS A 93 -27.70 -10.74 -4.69
C LYS A 93 -28.52 -9.84 -5.61
N MET A 94 -29.85 -9.97 -5.62
CA MET A 94 -30.73 -9.18 -6.49
C MET A 94 -30.74 -7.69 -6.14
N HIS A 95 -30.39 -7.36 -4.90
CA HIS A 95 -30.44 -6.00 -4.35
C HIS A 95 -29.06 -5.49 -3.94
N SER A 96 -27.99 -6.06 -4.52
CA SER A 96 -26.60 -5.70 -4.18
C SER A 96 -26.22 -4.26 -4.53
N HIS A 97 -27.02 -3.60 -5.37
CA HIS A 97 -26.86 -2.21 -5.80
C HIS A 97 -27.55 -1.19 -4.87
N LEU A 98 -28.10 -1.64 -3.74
CA LEU A 98 -28.76 -0.80 -2.73
C LEU A 98 -27.97 -0.80 -1.41
N ALA A 99 -27.91 0.35 -0.74
CA ALA A 99 -27.35 0.49 0.59
C ALA A 99 -28.33 0.01 1.66
N ILE A 100 -28.41 -1.31 1.86
CA ILE A 100 -29.34 -1.91 2.83
C ILE A 100 -28.89 -1.59 4.27
N ARG A 101 -29.76 -0.90 5.02
CA ARG A 101 -29.55 -0.48 6.42
C ARG A 101 -30.22 -1.42 7.41
N TYR A 102 -31.35 -2.01 7.06
CA TYR A 102 -32.04 -2.99 7.89
C TYR A 102 -32.43 -4.19 7.04
N TYR A 103 -32.13 -5.38 7.55
CA TYR A 103 -32.57 -6.63 6.96
C TYR A 103 -33.11 -7.55 8.05
N ARG A 104 -34.33 -8.04 7.86
CA ARG A 104 -34.96 -9.00 8.77
C ARG A 104 -35.69 -10.08 7.98
N ALA A 105 -35.44 -11.33 8.33
CA ALA A 105 -36.17 -12.47 7.79
C ALA A 105 -37.07 -13.10 8.85
N PHE A 106 -38.25 -13.54 8.42
CA PHE A 106 -39.21 -14.30 9.20
C PHE A 106 -39.57 -15.56 8.41
N VAL A 107 -39.59 -16.70 9.07
CA VAL A 107 -39.93 -17.98 8.44
C VAL A 107 -41.18 -18.53 9.14
N SER A 108 -42.16 -18.95 8.36
CA SER A 108 -43.36 -19.58 8.88
C SER A 108 -43.05 -20.97 9.46
N ASN A 109 -43.90 -21.45 10.36
CA ASN A 109 -43.81 -22.82 10.87
C ASN A 109 -44.41 -23.86 9.90
N GLU A 110 -45.28 -23.45 8.96
CA GLU A 110 -45.87 -24.30 7.92
C GLU A 110 -45.71 -23.74 6.48
N PRO A 111 -45.89 -24.56 5.42
CA PRO A 111 -45.94 -24.09 4.02
C PRO A 111 -47.13 -23.16 3.71
N PRO A 112 -46.95 -22.12 2.86
CA PRO A 112 -48.03 -21.22 2.47
C PRO A 112 -49.07 -21.89 1.56
N PRO A 113 -50.28 -21.32 1.43
CA PRO A 113 -51.31 -21.82 0.52
C PRO A 113 -50.77 -21.99 -0.92
N GLY A 114 -50.98 -23.18 -1.51
CA GLY A 114 -50.46 -23.52 -2.84
C GLY A 114 -49.03 -24.09 -2.88
N GLU A 115 -48.33 -24.15 -1.75
CA GLU A 115 -47.02 -24.81 -1.58
C GLU A 115 -47.14 -26.02 -0.65
N LYS A 116 -46.40 -27.10 -0.92
CA LYS A 116 -46.53 -28.38 -0.18
C LYS A 116 -45.29 -28.78 0.61
N LYS A 117 -44.13 -28.19 0.31
CA LYS A 117 -42.84 -28.70 0.82
C LYS A 117 -41.99 -27.67 1.56
N LYS A 118 -42.16 -26.38 1.28
CA LYS A 118 -41.28 -25.34 1.81
C LYS A 118 -42.09 -24.29 2.56
N ASN A 119 -41.56 -23.88 3.71
CA ASN A 119 -42.13 -22.80 4.50
C ASN A 119 -41.96 -21.46 3.76
N LEU A 120 -42.79 -20.48 4.12
CA LEU A 120 -42.71 -19.13 3.59
C LEU A 120 -41.62 -18.36 4.35
N ARG A 121 -40.68 -17.76 3.62
CA ARG A 121 -39.79 -16.73 4.12
C ARG A 121 -40.30 -15.36 3.68
N ILE A 122 -40.42 -14.45 4.64
CA ILE A 122 -40.68 -13.03 4.40
C ILE A 122 -39.44 -12.25 4.84
N ALA A 123 -38.78 -11.58 3.91
CA ALA A 123 -37.65 -10.70 4.19
C ALA A 123 -38.04 -9.23 3.99
N VAL A 124 -37.67 -8.38 4.94
CA VAL A 124 -37.90 -6.93 4.90
C VAL A 124 -36.55 -6.22 4.83
N LEU A 125 -36.37 -5.40 3.80
CA LEU A 125 -35.13 -4.67 3.51
C LEU A 125 -35.41 -3.17 3.51
N TYR A 126 -34.74 -2.39 4.35
CA TYR A 126 -34.80 -0.93 4.29
C TYR A 126 -33.49 -0.38 3.75
N PHE A 127 -33.59 0.56 2.83
CA PHE A 127 -32.45 1.29 2.27
C PHE A 127 -32.51 2.80 2.57
N LYS A 128 -33.66 3.28 3.10
CA LYS A 128 -33.83 4.62 3.66
C LYS A 128 -34.50 4.50 5.05
N ASP A 129 -34.14 5.39 5.96
CA ASP A 129 -34.82 5.50 7.25
C ASP A 129 -36.08 6.34 7.08
N SER A 130 -37.23 5.83 7.54
CA SER A 130 -38.56 6.40 7.26
C SER A 130 -39.41 6.68 8.49
N GLY A 131 -38.78 6.84 9.67
CA GLY A 131 -39.50 7.13 10.91
C GLY A 131 -39.36 8.58 11.37
N GLU A 132 -40.37 9.07 12.09
CA GLU A 132 -40.28 10.26 12.95
C GLU A 132 -39.11 10.10 13.95
N GLU A 133 -38.41 11.20 14.25
CA GLU A 133 -37.21 11.26 15.09
C GLU A 133 -37.49 10.87 16.55
N GLU A 134 -37.58 9.59 16.84
CA GLU A 134 -37.43 9.12 18.22
C GLU A 134 -35.94 9.18 18.58
N THR A 135 -35.56 10.27 19.25
CA THR A 135 -34.22 10.44 19.81
C THR A 135 -34.12 9.72 21.16
N LEU A 136 -32.95 9.15 21.46
CA LEU A 136 -32.62 8.63 22.80
C LEU A 136 -33.01 9.67 23.85
N SER A 137 -33.72 9.25 24.91
CA SER A 137 -34.10 10.17 25.98
C SER A 137 -32.84 10.77 26.64
N GLN A 138 -32.95 11.95 27.24
CA GLN A 138 -31.82 12.58 27.94
C GLN A 138 -31.25 11.68 29.05
N GLU A 139 -32.10 10.85 29.67
CA GLU A 139 -31.70 9.87 30.69
C GLU A 139 -30.92 8.71 30.07
N GLN A 140 -31.41 8.13 28.96
CA GLN A 140 -30.71 7.08 28.23
C GLN A 140 -29.35 7.56 27.71
N LYS A 141 -29.28 8.79 27.19
CA LYS A 141 -28.01 9.41 26.76
C LYS A 141 -27.00 9.51 27.91
N LYS A 142 -27.45 9.95 29.10
CA LYS A 142 -26.60 10.02 30.30
C LYS A 142 -26.13 8.66 30.75
N GLU A 143 -27.00 7.65 30.71
CA GLU A 143 -26.66 6.28 31.09
C GLU A 143 -25.65 5.65 30.12
N ILE A 144 -25.87 5.79 28.81
CA ILE A 144 -24.92 5.35 27.78
C ILE A 144 -23.58 6.07 27.94
N LEU A 145 -23.58 7.39 28.17
CA LEU A 145 -22.35 8.17 28.41
C LEU A 145 -21.60 7.67 29.64
N LYS A 146 -22.30 7.41 30.75
CA LYS A 146 -21.71 6.83 31.96
C LYS A 146 -21.05 5.49 31.65
N LEU A 147 -21.77 4.61 30.96
CA LEU A 147 -21.29 3.27 30.61
C LEU A 147 -20.11 3.29 29.64
N VAL A 148 -20.07 4.20 28.66
CA VAL A 148 -18.96 4.32 27.69
C VAL A 148 -17.70 4.88 28.37
N ARG A 149 -17.87 5.83 29.30
CA ARG A 149 -16.77 6.40 30.10
C ARG A 149 -16.06 5.39 31.00
N GLU A 150 -16.73 4.31 31.40
CA GLU A 150 -16.07 3.21 32.15
C GLU A 150 -14.90 2.59 31.38
N LYS A 151 -14.99 2.53 30.04
CA LYS A 151 -13.93 2.02 29.17
C LYS A 151 -13.09 3.11 28.51
N ASN A 152 -13.60 4.32 28.44
CA ASN A 152 -12.97 5.48 27.78
C ASN A 152 -13.06 6.70 28.69
N PRO A 153 -12.26 6.78 29.77
CA PRO A 153 -12.39 7.80 30.81
C PRO A 153 -12.15 9.23 30.31
N ASP A 154 -11.34 9.40 29.25
CA ASP A 154 -11.00 10.70 28.67
C ASP A 154 -12.05 11.23 27.66
N LEU A 155 -13.13 10.48 27.41
CA LEU A 155 -14.15 10.84 26.42
C LEU A 155 -14.98 12.06 26.86
N LYS A 156 -14.89 13.15 26.09
CA LYS A 156 -15.67 14.37 26.33
C LYS A 156 -17.11 14.20 25.84
N SER A 157 -18.06 14.85 26.53
CA SER A 157 -19.49 14.79 26.14
C SER A 157 -19.71 15.32 24.71
N GLU A 158 -18.97 16.36 24.34
CA GLU A 158 -18.98 17.01 23.02
C GLU A 158 -18.59 16.06 21.87
N GLU A 159 -17.84 14.98 22.15
CA GLU A 159 -17.42 14.00 21.14
C GLU A 159 -18.48 12.90 20.91
N LEU A 160 -19.39 12.70 21.87
CA LEU A 160 -20.39 11.64 21.83
C LEU A 160 -21.73 12.11 21.23
N GLU A 161 -22.11 13.38 21.44
CA GLU A 161 -23.37 13.90 20.91
C GLU A 161 -23.48 13.80 19.37
N PRO A 162 -22.46 14.18 18.57
CA PRO A 162 -22.50 14.01 17.12
C PRO A 162 -22.60 12.54 16.69
N LEU A 163 -22.00 11.63 17.47
CA LEU A 163 -22.11 10.19 17.22
C LEU A 163 -23.54 9.69 17.41
N LEU A 164 -24.17 10.04 18.54
CA LEU A 164 -25.54 9.62 18.82
C LEU A 164 -26.54 10.19 17.81
N HIS A 165 -26.31 11.42 17.33
CA HIS A 165 -27.09 12.01 16.24
C HIS A 165 -26.85 11.30 14.90
N GLY A 166 -25.65 10.75 14.67
CA GLY A 166 -25.32 9.99 13.46
C GLY A 166 -25.90 8.58 13.41
N LEU A 167 -26.50 8.07 14.50
CA LEU A 167 -27.15 6.76 14.52
C LEU A 167 -28.56 6.83 13.96
N THR A 168 -28.93 5.89 13.09
CA THR A 168 -30.27 5.87 12.51
C THR A 168 -31.32 5.43 13.54
N PRO A 169 -32.57 5.94 13.48
CA PRO A 169 -33.63 5.54 14.41
C PRO A 169 -33.90 4.04 14.42
N CYS A 170 -33.88 3.40 13.24
CA CYS A 170 -34.02 1.95 13.10
C CYS A 170 -32.90 1.17 13.80
N PHE A 171 -31.67 1.70 13.79
CA PHE A 171 -30.55 1.11 14.49
C PHE A 171 -30.75 1.20 16.00
N VAL A 172 -31.08 2.39 16.53
CA VAL A 172 -31.30 2.61 17.96
C VAL A 172 -32.42 1.71 18.50
N ARG A 173 -33.59 1.69 17.85
CA ARG A 173 -34.74 0.85 18.27
C ARG A 173 -34.45 -0.65 18.29
N SER A 174 -33.51 -1.10 17.45
CA SER A 174 -33.16 -2.53 17.34
C SER A 174 -32.12 -3.00 18.36
N MET A 175 -31.51 -2.08 19.12
CA MET A 175 -30.46 -2.38 20.09
C MET A 175 -30.98 -2.31 21.52
N THR A 176 -30.40 -3.14 22.39
CA THR A 176 -30.50 -2.92 23.85
C THR A 176 -29.41 -1.95 24.29
N ASP A 177 -29.59 -1.28 25.44
CA ASP A 177 -28.60 -0.32 25.96
C ASP A 177 -27.19 -0.92 26.07
N GLU A 178 -27.09 -2.17 26.50
CA GLU A 178 -25.82 -2.89 26.58
C GLU A 178 -25.17 -3.11 25.20
N ARG A 179 -25.97 -3.40 24.16
CA ARG A 179 -25.46 -3.58 22.79
C ARG A 179 -25.08 -2.25 22.16
N LEU A 180 -25.83 -1.20 22.47
CA LEU A 180 -25.54 0.16 22.03
C LEU A 180 -24.22 0.68 22.65
N LYS A 181 -23.98 0.39 23.94
CA LYS A 181 -22.68 0.62 24.61
C LYS A 181 -21.53 -0.03 23.84
N ILE A 182 -21.66 -1.31 23.49
CA ILE A 182 -20.63 -2.04 22.73
C ILE A 182 -20.41 -1.42 21.35
N ALA A 183 -21.49 -1.11 20.63
CA ALA A 183 -21.43 -0.51 19.31
C ALA A 183 -20.67 0.84 19.32
N ILE A 184 -20.91 1.68 20.32
CA ILE A 184 -20.23 2.97 20.50
C ILE A 184 -18.74 2.76 20.82
N ASP A 185 -18.40 1.84 21.73
CA ASP A 185 -17.01 1.54 22.05
C ASP A 185 -16.23 1.02 20.82
N LEU A 186 -16.86 0.16 20.01
CA LEU A 186 -16.30 -0.32 18.75
C LEU A 186 -16.10 0.81 17.75
N PHE A 187 -17.06 1.73 17.63
CA PHE A 187 -16.96 2.91 16.77
C PHE A 187 -15.76 3.79 17.15
N LEU A 188 -15.59 4.10 18.43
CA LEU A 188 -14.46 4.92 18.92
C LEU A 188 -13.12 4.27 18.57
N ARG A 189 -13.02 2.94 18.70
CA ARG A 189 -11.84 2.18 18.26
C ARG A 189 -11.64 2.25 16.73
N ALA A 190 -12.71 2.17 15.94
CA ALA A 190 -12.65 2.20 14.47
C ALA A 190 -12.24 3.57 13.90
N LYS A 191 -12.41 4.68 14.64
CA LYS A 191 -11.91 6.00 14.22
C LYS A 191 -10.38 6.02 14.00
N THR A 192 -9.65 5.23 14.77
CA THR A 192 -8.17 5.24 14.79
C THR A 192 -7.53 3.98 14.22
N ARG A 193 -8.33 2.98 13.81
CA ARG A 193 -7.87 1.65 13.37
C ARG A 193 -8.58 1.23 12.09
N ASP A 194 -7.83 0.74 11.10
CA ASP A 194 -8.41 0.21 9.85
C ASP A 194 -8.95 -1.23 9.99
N GLN A 195 -8.46 -1.98 10.97
CA GLN A 195 -8.94 -3.33 11.30
C GLN A 195 -10.43 -3.29 11.68
N CYS A 196 -11.20 -4.31 11.28
CA CYS A 196 -12.57 -4.48 11.74
C CYS A 196 -12.60 -4.59 13.27
N GLN A 197 -13.29 -3.69 13.95
CA GLN A 197 -13.50 -3.81 15.39
C GLN A 197 -14.75 -4.65 15.59
N TYR A 198 -14.70 -5.74 16.36
CA TYR A 198 -15.86 -6.58 16.59
C TYR A 198 -15.94 -7.11 18.02
N GLU A 199 -17.15 -7.53 18.40
CA GLU A 199 -17.48 -8.24 19.63
C GLU A 199 -18.42 -9.40 19.28
N LEU A 200 -18.13 -10.59 19.81
CA LEU A 200 -18.93 -11.78 19.61
C LEU A 200 -19.61 -12.19 20.92
N ARG A 201 -20.92 -12.44 20.90
CA ARG A 201 -21.68 -12.94 22.05
C ARG A 201 -22.46 -14.19 21.70
N ARG A 202 -22.35 -15.19 22.58
CA ARG A 202 -23.14 -16.42 22.53
C ARG A 202 -24.36 -16.23 23.43
N ASN A 203 -25.55 -16.40 22.87
CA ASN A 203 -26.79 -16.38 23.64
C ASN A 203 -27.12 -17.84 24.00
N GLU A 204 -26.81 -18.26 25.22
CA GLU A 204 -27.05 -19.64 25.65
C GLU A 204 -28.55 -19.97 25.78
N ASP A 205 -29.36 -18.96 26.08
CA ASP A 205 -30.81 -19.00 26.22
C ASP A 205 -31.56 -18.68 24.91
N TRP A 206 -30.90 -18.85 23.76
CA TRP A 206 -31.44 -18.46 22.45
C TRP A 206 -32.76 -19.15 22.10
N LYS A 207 -32.97 -20.40 22.54
CA LYS A 207 -34.21 -21.14 22.31
C LYS A 207 -35.39 -20.56 23.07
N SER A 208 -35.21 -20.21 24.35
CA SER A 208 -36.29 -19.69 25.19
C SER A 208 -36.62 -18.24 24.88
N LYS A 209 -35.65 -17.45 24.41
CA LYS A 209 -35.85 -16.05 24.01
C LYS A 209 -36.15 -15.85 22.52
N GLU A 210 -36.20 -16.95 21.75
CA GLU A 210 -36.28 -16.94 20.28
C GLU A 210 -35.28 -15.96 19.67
N ALA A 211 -34.08 -15.90 20.24
CA ALA A 211 -33.02 -14.99 19.85
C ALA A 211 -32.06 -15.70 18.88
N PRO A 212 -31.28 -14.97 18.08
CA PRO A 212 -30.15 -15.57 17.38
C PRO A 212 -29.22 -16.25 18.38
N SER A 213 -28.73 -17.46 18.08
CA SER A 213 -27.76 -18.12 18.97
C SER A 213 -26.46 -17.34 19.07
N LEU A 214 -26.04 -16.69 17.99
CA LEU A 214 -24.82 -15.90 17.95
C LEU A 214 -25.10 -14.45 17.54
N GLN A 215 -24.55 -13.51 18.32
CA GLN A 215 -24.61 -12.09 18.02
C GLN A 215 -23.20 -11.58 17.70
N LEU A 216 -23.02 -10.94 16.55
CA LEU A 216 -21.79 -10.29 16.15
C LEU A 216 -22.05 -8.80 15.93
N ILE A 217 -21.39 -7.95 16.73
CA ILE A 217 -21.43 -6.49 16.56
C ILE A 217 -20.06 -6.07 16.04
N MET A 218 -20.04 -5.23 15.01
CA MET A 218 -18.80 -4.71 14.46
C MET A 218 -18.91 -3.23 14.10
N ALA A 219 -17.78 -2.55 14.16
CA ALA A 219 -17.58 -1.21 13.62
C ALA A 219 -16.35 -1.21 12.71
N TRP A 220 -16.49 -0.64 11.51
CA TRP A 220 -15.45 -0.72 10.50
C TRP A 220 -15.42 0.50 9.59
N ARG A 221 -14.24 1.09 9.46
CA ARG A 221 -13.99 2.29 8.68
C ARG A 221 -13.99 2.02 7.17
N ASN A 222 -14.62 2.91 6.42
CA ASN A 222 -14.67 2.95 4.95
C ASN A 222 -15.06 1.59 4.37
N VAL A 223 -16.16 1.01 4.85
CA VAL A 223 -16.74 -0.20 4.27
C VAL A 223 -17.57 0.18 3.05
N PRO A 224 -17.39 -0.50 1.91
CA PRO A 224 -18.21 -0.24 0.73
C PRO A 224 -19.69 -0.56 1.02
N LYS A 225 -20.60 0.27 0.51
CA LYS A 225 -22.05 0.04 0.62
C LYS A 225 -22.54 -0.98 -0.40
N ALA A 226 -22.03 -0.90 -1.62
CA ALA A 226 -22.38 -1.76 -2.74
C ALA A 226 -21.87 -3.19 -2.49
N GLY A 227 -22.77 -4.17 -2.60
CA GLY A 227 -22.46 -5.59 -2.55
C GLY A 227 -21.97 -6.14 -1.20
N PHE A 228 -21.67 -5.30 -0.20
CA PHE A 228 -21.06 -5.75 1.06
C PHE A 228 -21.92 -6.77 1.82
N LEU A 229 -23.22 -6.53 1.99
CA LEU A 229 -24.10 -7.50 2.67
C LEU A 229 -24.27 -8.79 1.87
N TYR A 230 -24.24 -8.72 0.54
CA TYR A 230 -24.27 -9.92 -0.31
C TYR A 230 -23.00 -10.76 -0.12
N HIS A 231 -21.82 -10.13 -0.09
CA HIS A 231 -20.58 -10.85 0.18
C HIS A 231 -20.55 -11.40 1.61
N LEU A 232 -21.06 -10.65 2.60
CA LEU A 232 -21.21 -11.15 3.97
C LEU A 232 -22.11 -12.39 4.03
N ALA A 233 -23.25 -12.36 3.32
CA ALA A 233 -24.16 -13.50 3.25
C ALA A 233 -23.53 -14.73 2.58
N LYS A 234 -22.64 -14.55 1.59
CA LYS A 234 -21.83 -15.65 1.04
C LYS A 234 -20.97 -16.32 2.09
N ILE A 235 -20.26 -15.54 2.90
CA ILE A 235 -19.40 -16.06 3.98
C ILE A 235 -20.25 -16.76 5.05
N ILE A 236 -21.37 -16.16 5.46
CA ILE A 236 -22.30 -16.77 6.43
C ILE A 236 -22.77 -18.14 5.92
N ASN A 237 -23.18 -18.22 4.65
CA ASN A 237 -23.63 -19.47 4.04
C ASN A 237 -22.51 -20.51 3.87
N SER A 238 -21.29 -20.12 3.47
CA SER A 238 -20.16 -21.05 3.33
C SER A 238 -19.75 -21.68 4.67
N HIS A 239 -19.95 -20.95 5.77
CA HIS A 239 -19.73 -21.41 7.15
C HIS A 239 -20.94 -22.14 7.77
N LYS A 240 -21.96 -22.50 6.96
CA LYS A 240 -23.16 -23.23 7.42
C LYS A 240 -23.98 -22.47 8.47
N LEU A 241 -23.96 -21.14 8.39
CA LEU A 241 -24.74 -20.24 9.24
C LEU A 241 -25.91 -19.63 8.46
N ALA A 242 -26.98 -19.26 9.16
CA ALA A 242 -28.16 -18.60 8.63
C ALA A 242 -28.29 -17.18 9.21
N LEU A 243 -28.62 -16.21 8.34
CA LEU A 243 -28.77 -14.81 8.72
C LEU A 243 -30.19 -14.54 9.22
N GLN A 244 -30.32 -14.14 10.48
CA GLN A 244 -31.63 -13.90 11.12
C GLN A 244 -32.00 -12.42 11.14
N LYS A 245 -31.02 -11.56 11.43
CA LYS A 245 -31.20 -10.12 11.54
C LYS A 245 -29.91 -9.40 11.20
N VAL A 246 -30.00 -8.33 10.41
CA VAL A 246 -28.93 -7.37 10.19
C VAL A 246 -29.46 -5.98 10.48
N VAL A 247 -28.69 -5.24 11.24
CA VAL A 247 -28.93 -3.82 11.50
C VAL A 247 -27.62 -3.10 11.23
N ALA A 248 -27.63 -2.18 10.27
CA ALA A 248 -26.50 -1.43 9.79
C ALA A 248 -26.78 0.07 9.88
N THR A 249 -25.80 0.84 10.33
CA THR A 249 -25.82 2.30 10.26
C THR A 249 -24.46 2.79 9.81
N TYR A 250 -24.45 3.78 8.92
CA TYR A 250 -23.23 4.44 8.47
C TYR A 250 -23.17 5.82 9.08
N ILE A 251 -22.10 6.12 9.80
CA ILE A 251 -21.82 7.46 10.31
C ILE A 251 -20.89 8.14 9.32
N ASN A 252 -21.17 9.40 9.01
CA ASN A 252 -20.48 10.17 7.95
C ASN A 252 -20.39 9.39 6.61
N PRO A 253 -21.52 8.90 6.07
CA PRO A 253 -21.57 7.96 4.94
C PRO A 253 -20.99 8.47 3.61
N TYR A 254 -20.72 9.77 3.51
CA TYR A 254 -20.30 10.45 2.28
C TYR A 254 -18.90 11.08 2.41
N SER A 255 -18.16 10.74 3.46
CA SER A 255 -16.79 11.22 3.68
C SER A 255 -15.80 10.06 3.88
N THR A 256 -14.51 10.40 3.88
CA THR A 256 -13.40 9.46 4.16
C THR A 256 -13.29 9.04 5.63
N GLU A 257 -14.21 9.55 6.47
CA GLU A 257 -14.42 9.18 7.85
C GLU A 257 -15.63 8.26 8.04
N SER A 258 -16.17 7.72 6.94
CA SER A 258 -17.30 6.79 7.00
C SER A 258 -16.97 5.60 7.90
N ILE A 259 -17.86 5.30 8.85
CA ILE A 259 -17.77 4.10 9.68
C ILE A 259 -19.11 3.39 9.64
N LEU A 260 -19.08 2.13 9.19
CA LEU A 260 -20.19 1.21 9.32
C LEU A 260 -20.21 0.68 10.75
N ILE A 261 -21.37 0.74 11.41
CA ILE A 261 -21.67 -0.09 12.58
C ILE A 261 -22.72 -1.11 12.14
N LEU A 262 -22.41 -2.38 12.36
CA LEU A 262 -23.21 -3.52 11.91
C LEU A 262 -23.45 -4.48 13.06
N SER A 263 -24.67 -4.96 13.18
CA SER A 263 -25.09 -5.94 14.17
C SER A 263 -25.80 -7.09 13.47
N LEU A 264 -25.25 -8.30 13.66
CA LEU A 264 -25.66 -9.53 13.00
C LEU A 264 -26.18 -10.52 14.03
N GLY A 265 -27.38 -11.03 13.79
CA GLY A 265 -27.93 -12.20 14.45
C GLY A 265 -27.79 -13.42 13.56
N LEU A 266 -27.07 -14.44 14.04
CA LEU A 266 -26.76 -15.67 13.29
C LEU A 266 -27.28 -16.91 14.01
N HIS A 267 -27.59 -17.94 13.23
CA HIS A 267 -27.98 -19.27 13.70
C HIS A 267 -27.32 -20.39 12.90
N GLY A 268 -27.29 -21.63 13.41
CA GLY A 268 -26.90 -22.79 12.62
C GLY A 268 -27.96 -23.13 11.57
N MET A 269 -27.55 -23.49 10.35
CA MET A 269 -28.49 -23.80 9.27
C MET A 269 -29.32 -25.06 9.52
N LYS A 270 -28.84 -25.99 10.37
CA LYS A 270 -29.56 -27.20 10.76
C LYS A 270 -30.39 -27.01 12.03
N GLY A 271 -30.63 -25.75 12.43
CA GLY A 271 -31.44 -25.41 13.59
C GLY A 271 -30.73 -25.58 14.94
N LYS A 272 -29.41 -25.81 14.98
CA LYS A 272 -28.61 -25.81 16.21
C LYS A 272 -27.93 -24.47 16.45
N ALA A 273 -27.29 -24.33 17.60
CA ALA A 273 -26.53 -23.13 17.90
C ALA A 273 -25.36 -22.95 16.91
N ALA A 274 -25.02 -21.72 16.57
CA ALA A 274 -23.99 -21.41 15.58
C ALA A 274 -22.62 -22.08 15.88
N TRP A 275 -22.21 -22.13 17.16
CA TRP A 275 -20.93 -22.73 17.59
C TRP A 275 -20.91 -24.27 17.53
N GLU A 276 -22.07 -24.91 17.33
CA GLU A 276 -22.15 -26.37 17.14
C GLU A 276 -22.02 -26.77 15.67
N GLU A 277 -22.25 -25.83 14.74
CA GLU A 277 -22.29 -26.08 13.30
C GLU A 277 -21.14 -25.43 12.52
N ALA A 278 -20.50 -24.40 13.08
CA ALA A 278 -19.47 -23.61 12.41
C ALA A 278 -18.18 -23.48 13.24
N ASP A 279 -17.03 -23.45 12.57
CA ASP A 279 -15.77 -23.00 13.14
C ASP A 279 -15.80 -21.46 13.24
N LEU A 280 -16.10 -20.96 14.43
CA LEU A 280 -16.27 -19.52 14.66
C LEU A 280 -14.97 -18.73 14.47
N ASP A 281 -13.80 -19.33 14.72
CA ASP A 281 -12.53 -18.65 14.54
C ASP A 281 -12.19 -18.51 13.06
N ASP A 282 -12.45 -19.54 12.24
CA ASP A 282 -12.29 -19.46 10.81
C ASP A 282 -13.29 -18.48 10.18
N PHE A 283 -14.56 -18.56 10.58
CA PHE A 283 -15.61 -17.61 10.18
C PHE A 283 -15.19 -16.16 10.47
N LEU A 284 -14.75 -15.86 11.70
CA LEU A 284 -14.33 -14.50 12.06
C LEU A 284 -13.12 -14.04 11.26
N ARG A 285 -12.11 -14.90 11.04
CA ARG A 285 -10.94 -14.57 10.22
C ARG A 285 -11.31 -14.20 8.79
N GLU A 286 -12.36 -14.83 8.24
CA GLU A 286 -12.85 -14.53 6.89
C GLU A 286 -13.68 -13.24 6.87
N VAL A 287 -14.57 -13.05 7.86
CA VAL A 287 -15.42 -11.86 7.98
C VAL A 287 -14.61 -10.56 8.11
N VAL A 288 -13.54 -10.55 8.93
CA VAL A 288 -12.70 -9.35 9.08
C VAL A 288 -11.87 -9.03 7.84
N LEU A 289 -11.85 -9.95 6.87
CA LEU A 289 -11.21 -9.80 5.57
C LEU A 289 -12.21 -9.54 4.44
N LEU A 290 -13.52 -9.50 4.73
CA LEU A 290 -14.59 -9.34 3.75
C LEU A 290 -14.43 -8.09 2.89
N LYS A 291 -14.10 -6.96 3.54
CA LYS A 291 -13.80 -5.73 2.83
C LYS A 291 -12.60 -5.90 1.92
N TYR A 292 -11.67 -6.81 2.21
CA TYR A 292 -10.33 -6.83 1.65
C TYR A 292 -10.04 -7.90 0.61
N PHE A 293 -10.97 -8.75 0.18
CA PHE A 293 -10.64 -9.72 -0.86
C PHE A 293 -11.81 -9.97 -1.79
N GLU A 294 -11.58 -9.81 -3.08
CA GLU A 294 -12.53 -10.27 -4.09
C GLU A 294 -12.53 -11.80 -4.15
N THR A 295 -13.71 -12.38 -4.21
CA THR A 295 -13.91 -13.83 -4.28
C THR A 295 -14.54 -14.26 -5.60
N ASN A 296 -14.50 -13.41 -6.64
CA ASN A 296 -15.08 -13.73 -7.94
C ASN A 296 -13.98 -14.18 -8.92
N ASP A 297 -13.38 -15.33 -8.63
CA ASP A 297 -12.28 -15.88 -9.41
C ASP A 297 -12.35 -17.42 -9.53
N LEU A 298 -11.40 -17.98 -10.28
CA LEU A 298 -11.29 -19.42 -10.49
C LEU A 298 -11.02 -20.19 -9.19
N ILE A 299 -10.31 -19.60 -8.23
CA ILE A 299 -10.05 -20.24 -6.93
C ILE A 299 -11.36 -20.42 -6.15
N ASN A 300 -12.23 -19.41 -6.18
CA ASN A 300 -13.52 -19.52 -5.52
C ASN A 300 -14.39 -20.64 -6.12
N SER A 301 -14.49 -20.71 -7.45
CA SER A 301 -15.32 -21.74 -8.12
C SER A 301 -14.70 -23.13 -8.05
N ALA A 302 -13.37 -23.25 -8.12
CA ALA A 302 -12.69 -24.53 -8.02
C ALA A 302 -12.76 -25.12 -6.60
N PHE A 303 -12.60 -24.28 -5.57
CA PHE A 303 -12.38 -24.77 -4.20
C PHE A 303 -13.46 -24.38 -3.18
N VAL A 304 -13.75 -23.09 -3.07
CA VAL A 304 -14.56 -22.55 -1.96
C VAL A 304 -16.04 -22.89 -2.13
N GLN A 305 -16.58 -22.75 -3.35
CA GLN A 305 -17.96 -23.11 -3.66
C GLN A 305 -18.24 -24.61 -3.46
N ASN A 306 -17.25 -25.46 -3.74
CA ASN A 306 -17.33 -26.91 -3.58
C ASN A 306 -16.98 -27.38 -2.16
N GLN A 307 -16.70 -26.45 -1.23
CA GLN A 307 -16.33 -26.72 0.17
C GLN A 307 -15.08 -27.63 0.33
N THR A 308 -14.17 -27.64 -0.64
CA THR A 308 -12.89 -28.38 -0.50
C THR A 308 -11.84 -27.60 0.29
N LEU A 309 -11.94 -26.27 0.28
CA LEU A 309 -11.12 -25.33 1.07
C LEU A 309 -12.04 -24.29 1.72
N SER A 310 -11.64 -23.75 2.87
CA SER A 310 -12.31 -22.58 3.45
C SER A 310 -12.00 -21.30 2.65
N GLY A 311 -12.76 -20.22 2.88
CA GLY A 311 -12.48 -18.96 2.19
C GLY A 311 -11.11 -18.39 2.57
N ASN A 312 -10.71 -18.51 3.85
CA ASN A 312 -9.35 -18.16 4.31
C ASN A 312 -8.26 -18.94 3.56
N GLU A 313 -8.43 -20.26 3.39
CA GLU A 313 -7.51 -21.07 2.60
C GLU A 313 -7.51 -20.65 1.12
N GLY A 314 -8.67 -20.29 0.56
CA GLY A 314 -8.76 -19.69 -0.77
C GLY A 314 -7.93 -18.40 -0.89
N HIS A 315 -7.96 -17.52 0.13
CA HIS A 315 -7.12 -16.32 0.14
C HIS A 315 -5.63 -16.62 0.31
N LEU A 316 -5.27 -17.69 1.02
CA LEU A 316 -3.89 -18.19 1.06
C LEU A 316 -3.44 -18.62 -0.35
N VAL A 317 -4.26 -19.40 -1.06
CA VAL A 317 -3.95 -19.83 -2.43
C VAL A 317 -3.79 -18.63 -3.37
N ARG A 318 -4.64 -17.60 -3.27
CA ARG A 318 -4.48 -16.34 -4.02
C ARG A 318 -3.16 -15.64 -3.72
N SER A 319 -2.78 -15.58 -2.45
CA SER A 319 -1.52 -14.97 -2.01
C SER A 319 -0.31 -15.74 -2.55
N ILE A 320 -0.37 -17.08 -2.52
CA ILE A 320 0.65 -17.96 -3.10
C ILE A 320 0.73 -17.74 -4.62
N ALA A 321 -0.40 -17.73 -5.33
CA ALA A 321 -0.44 -17.49 -6.78
C ALA A 321 0.20 -16.15 -7.14
N SER A 322 -0.12 -15.10 -6.38
CA SER A 322 0.44 -13.77 -6.57
C SER A 322 1.96 -13.78 -6.38
N PHE A 323 2.49 -14.37 -5.31
CA PHE A 323 3.93 -14.46 -5.09
C PHE A 323 4.65 -15.33 -6.12
N VAL A 324 4.10 -16.50 -6.47
CA VAL A 324 4.68 -17.41 -7.47
C VAL A 324 4.79 -16.71 -8.82
N HIS A 325 3.76 -15.95 -9.23
CA HIS A 325 3.81 -15.10 -10.41
C HIS A 325 4.97 -14.08 -10.33
N GLN A 326 5.13 -13.39 -9.19
CA GLN A 326 6.20 -12.40 -9.01
C GLN A 326 7.62 -12.95 -9.20
N VAL A 327 7.82 -14.26 -9.06
CA VAL A 327 9.13 -14.89 -9.21
C VAL A 327 9.27 -15.57 -10.57
N LEU A 328 8.24 -16.27 -11.03
CA LEU A 328 8.29 -17.03 -12.28
C LEU A 328 8.16 -16.15 -13.53
N VAL A 329 7.63 -14.92 -13.41
CA VAL A 329 7.53 -13.97 -14.52
C VAL A 329 8.87 -13.69 -15.20
N TYR A 330 10.01 -13.85 -14.50
CA TYR A 330 11.35 -13.67 -15.05
C TYR A 330 11.84 -14.86 -15.90
N ALA A 331 11.22 -16.04 -15.76
CA ALA A 331 11.50 -17.17 -16.63
C ALA A 331 10.84 -16.97 -17.99
N ASP A 332 9.54 -16.63 -17.98
CA ASP A 332 8.76 -16.27 -19.17
C ASP A 332 7.48 -15.54 -18.74
N PRO A 333 7.30 -14.26 -19.08
CA PRO A 333 6.15 -13.47 -18.64
C PRO A 333 4.82 -13.92 -19.28
N ASN A 334 4.86 -14.57 -20.45
CA ASN A 334 3.67 -15.09 -21.12
C ASN A 334 3.23 -16.42 -20.49
N LEU A 335 4.18 -17.31 -20.19
CA LEU A 335 3.88 -18.59 -19.57
C LEU A 335 3.45 -18.42 -18.11
N TYR A 336 4.09 -17.52 -17.36
CA TYR A 336 3.86 -17.35 -15.93
C TYR A 336 3.13 -16.05 -15.58
N SER A 337 2.12 -15.68 -16.39
CA SER A 337 1.18 -14.63 -16.02
C SER A 337 0.45 -14.95 -14.71
N HIS A 338 -0.13 -13.93 -14.07
CA HIS A 338 -0.89 -14.12 -12.84
C HIS A 338 -2.08 -15.07 -13.03
N GLU A 339 -2.76 -14.97 -14.17
CA GLU A 339 -3.88 -15.84 -14.54
C GLU A 339 -3.42 -17.30 -14.71
N ASN A 340 -2.26 -17.52 -15.32
CA ASN A 340 -1.69 -18.86 -15.46
C ASN A 340 -1.23 -19.45 -14.12
N ALA A 341 -0.74 -18.63 -13.19
CA ALA A 341 -0.44 -19.07 -11.83
C ALA A 341 -1.72 -19.53 -11.10
N ILE A 342 -2.82 -18.77 -11.22
CA ILE A 342 -4.13 -19.15 -10.70
C ILE A 342 -4.63 -20.45 -11.33
N GLU A 343 -4.57 -20.57 -12.67
CA GLU A 343 -4.97 -21.79 -13.39
C GLU A 343 -4.16 -22.99 -12.94
N GLY A 344 -2.84 -22.85 -12.84
CA GLY A 344 -1.94 -23.94 -12.47
C GLY A 344 -2.22 -24.50 -11.08
N LEU A 345 -2.59 -23.64 -10.13
CA LEU A 345 -3.02 -24.06 -8.78
C LEU A 345 -4.46 -24.60 -8.76
N SER A 346 -5.31 -24.19 -9.70
CA SER A 346 -6.73 -24.60 -9.73
C SER A 346 -6.96 -25.92 -10.50
N ARG A 347 -6.06 -26.29 -11.41
CA ARG A 347 -6.27 -27.44 -12.31
C ARG A 347 -6.18 -28.81 -11.63
N HIS A 348 -5.42 -28.90 -10.55
CA HIS A 348 -5.20 -30.12 -9.74
C HIS A 348 -5.60 -29.87 -8.27
N PRO A 349 -6.91 -29.83 -7.96
CA PRO A 349 -7.38 -29.44 -6.64
C PRO A 349 -6.79 -30.28 -5.50
N GLU A 350 -6.55 -31.56 -5.72
CA GLU A 350 -5.96 -32.49 -4.77
C GLU A 350 -4.55 -32.10 -4.31
N LEU A 351 -3.75 -31.51 -5.20
CA LEU A 351 -2.41 -31.02 -4.89
C LEU A 351 -2.48 -29.70 -4.11
N THR A 352 -3.39 -28.81 -4.49
CA THR A 352 -3.59 -27.54 -3.78
C THR A 352 -4.16 -27.73 -2.37
N VAL A 353 -5.05 -28.69 -2.18
CA VAL A 353 -5.48 -29.10 -0.83
C VAL A 353 -4.30 -29.65 -0.01
N LYS A 354 -3.37 -30.39 -0.62
CA LYS A 354 -2.13 -30.82 0.07
C LYS A 354 -1.22 -29.64 0.42
N LEU A 355 -1.15 -28.58 -0.40
CA LEU A 355 -0.45 -27.34 -0.05
C LEU A 355 -1.03 -26.70 1.22
N CYS A 356 -2.36 -26.54 1.30
CA CYS A 356 -3.02 -26.01 2.50
C CYS A 356 -2.76 -26.87 3.74
N LYS A 357 -2.79 -28.21 3.61
CA LYS A 357 -2.43 -29.14 4.69
C LYS A 357 -0.96 -29.01 5.12
N ALA A 358 -0.04 -28.80 4.18
CA ALA A 358 1.36 -28.54 4.49
C ALA A 358 1.52 -27.21 5.24
N PHE A 359 0.79 -26.17 4.81
CA PHE A 359 0.76 -24.88 5.49
C PHE A 359 0.25 -24.99 6.93
N GLU A 360 -0.86 -25.70 7.16
CA GLU A 360 -1.39 -25.95 8.51
C GLU A 360 -0.37 -26.69 9.38
N ALA A 361 0.23 -27.76 8.86
CA ALA A 361 1.26 -28.52 9.55
C ALA A 361 2.50 -27.67 9.89
N LYS A 362 2.75 -26.55 9.21
CA LYS A 362 3.89 -25.69 9.50
C LYS A 362 3.56 -24.48 10.39
N PHE A 363 2.37 -23.90 10.25
CA PHE A 363 2.08 -22.58 10.83
C PHE A 363 0.90 -22.54 11.79
N HIS A 364 0.10 -23.60 11.92
CA HIS A 364 -1.02 -23.59 12.86
C HIS A 364 -0.50 -23.46 14.30
N PRO A 365 -0.93 -22.45 15.08
CA PRO A 365 -0.36 -22.17 16.41
C PRO A 365 -0.33 -23.38 17.33
N GLU A 366 -1.37 -24.22 17.28
CA GLU A 366 -1.52 -25.40 18.14
C GLU A 366 -1.21 -26.74 17.46
N LYS A 367 -1.23 -26.81 16.12
CA LYS A 367 -1.16 -28.08 15.36
C LYS A 367 0.11 -28.21 14.51
N HIS A 368 1.03 -27.23 14.60
CA HIS A 368 2.26 -27.25 13.83
C HIS A 368 3.13 -28.45 14.24
N ASP A 369 3.60 -29.17 13.23
CA ASP A 369 4.46 -30.34 13.32
C ASP A 369 5.33 -30.39 12.04
N LEU A 370 6.61 -30.04 12.19
CA LEU A 370 7.57 -30.03 11.09
C LEU A 370 7.81 -31.43 10.50
N SER A 371 7.64 -32.50 11.27
CA SER A 371 7.80 -33.87 10.77
C SER A 371 6.66 -34.22 9.81
N LYS A 372 5.42 -33.84 10.16
CA LYS A 372 4.23 -33.96 9.31
C LYS A 372 4.36 -33.09 8.06
N PHE A 373 4.83 -31.85 8.20
CA PHE A 373 5.11 -30.97 7.05
C PHE A 373 6.08 -31.62 6.08
N ASN A 374 7.24 -32.12 6.56
CA ASN A 374 8.26 -32.76 5.71
C ASN A 374 7.72 -34.02 5.00
N LYS A 375 6.85 -34.80 5.65
CA LYS A 375 6.19 -35.96 5.03
C LYS A 375 5.26 -35.52 3.88
N ILE A 376 4.40 -34.53 4.12
CA ILE A 376 3.48 -33.99 3.10
C ILE A 376 4.28 -33.40 1.93
N GLN A 377 5.37 -32.68 2.21
CA GLN A 377 6.24 -32.08 1.19
C GLN A 377 6.85 -33.14 0.26
N LYS A 378 7.43 -34.22 0.81
CA LYS A 378 8.00 -35.33 0.01
C LYS A 378 6.95 -36.01 -0.87
N GLU A 379 5.78 -36.30 -0.30
CA GLU A 379 4.67 -36.90 -1.03
C GLU A 379 4.19 -35.96 -2.15
N PHE A 380 4.06 -34.67 -1.87
CA PHE A 380 3.64 -33.66 -2.82
C PHE A 380 4.57 -33.59 -4.03
N PHE A 381 5.89 -33.49 -3.82
CA PHE A 381 6.84 -33.46 -4.95
C PHE A 381 6.77 -34.73 -5.80
N SER A 382 6.65 -35.90 -5.17
CA SER A 382 6.47 -37.17 -5.89
C SER A 382 5.21 -37.20 -6.76
N LEU A 383 4.11 -36.57 -6.32
CA LEU A 383 2.88 -36.47 -7.11
C LEU A 383 3.03 -35.46 -8.25
N VAL A 384 3.65 -34.31 -7.99
CA VAL A 384 3.89 -33.29 -9.01
C VAL A 384 4.78 -33.82 -10.14
N ASP A 385 5.82 -34.59 -9.83
CA ASP A 385 6.72 -35.15 -10.84
C ASP A 385 6.00 -36.13 -11.79
N ARG A 386 4.98 -36.84 -11.28
CA ARG A 386 4.12 -37.77 -12.04
C ARG A 386 3.05 -37.10 -12.89
N LEU A 387 2.89 -35.78 -12.84
CA LEU A 387 1.91 -35.07 -13.64
C LEU A 387 2.24 -35.20 -15.13
N ASP A 388 1.34 -35.80 -15.89
CA ASP A 388 1.42 -35.97 -17.34
C ASP A 388 -0.01 -35.96 -17.90
N THR A 389 -0.37 -34.88 -18.58
CA THR A 389 -1.68 -34.70 -19.22
C THR A 389 -1.60 -34.85 -20.74
N GLY A 390 -0.44 -35.25 -21.27
CA GLY A 390 -0.15 -35.25 -22.71
C GLY A 390 0.11 -33.85 -23.29
N GLN A 391 0.17 -32.81 -22.46
CA GLN A 391 0.44 -31.43 -22.88
C GLN A 391 1.74 -30.93 -22.24
N ALA A 392 2.88 -31.42 -22.73
CA ALA A 392 4.19 -31.27 -22.10
C ALA A 392 4.53 -29.83 -21.65
N LEU A 393 4.23 -28.81 -22.47
CA LEU A 393 4.50 -27.41 -22.13
C LEU A 393 3.62 -26.91 -20.97
N ASN A 394 2.33 -27.26 -20.98
CA ASN A 394 1.39 -26.91 -19.91
C ASN A 394 1.72 -27.68 -18.62
N ASP A 395 2.13 -28.94 -18.75
CA ASP A 395 2.51 -29.77 -17.61
C ASP A 395 3.78 -29.25 -16.95
N GLN A 396 4.79 -28.87 -17.74
CA GLN A 396 6.02 -28.27 -17.20
C GLN A 396 5.72 -26.95 -16.48
N ARG A 397 4.89 -26.09 -17.07
CA ARG A 397 4.43 -24.85 -16.43
C ARG A 397 3.74 -25.13 -15.09
N ARG A 398 2.78 -26.06 -15.06
CA ARG A 398 2.03 -26.45 -13.85
C ARG A 398 2.96 -27.04 -12.79
N LYS A 399 3.89 -27.91 -13.17
CA LYS A 399 4.91 -28.47 -12.28
C LYS A 399 5.74 -27.35 -11.64
N ASN A 400 6.20 -26.39 -12.42
CA ASN A 400 6.97 -25.25 -11.91
C ASN A 400 6.15 -24.41 -10.93
N ILE A 401 4.89 -24.08 -11.25
CA ILE A 401 3.98 -23.34 -10.36
C ILE A 401 3.76 -24.08 -9.04
N LEU A 402 3.43 -25.37 -9.09
CA LEU A 402 3.16 -26.20 -7.91
C LEU A 402 4.42 -26.38 -7.03
N LYS A 403 5.59 -26.57 -7.64
CA LYS A 403 6.87 -26.64 -6.93
C LYS A 403 7.18 -25.33 -6.21
N GLN A 404 7.05 -24.19 -6.89
CA GLN A 404 7.26 -22.88 -6.27
C GLN A 404 6.24 -22.57 -5.18
N ALA A 405 4.99 -23.00 -5.32
CA ALA A 405 3.98 -22.88 -4.27
C ALA A 405 4.37 -23.65 -3.00
N MET A 406 4.90 -24.88 -3.13
CA MET A 406 5.43 -25.62 -1.98
C MET A 406 6.69 -24.96 -1.40
N ASN A 407 7.58 -24.46 -2.25
CA ASN A 407 8.77 -23.73 -1.82
C ASN A 407 8.41 -22.45 -1.05
N PHE A 408 7.37 -21.73 -1.46
CA PHE A 408 6.88 -20.56 -0.73
C PHE A 408 6.53 -20.90 0.72
N ILE A 409 5.82 -22.01 0.94
CA ILE A 409 5.49 -22.51 2.29
C ILE A 409 6.77 -22.94 3.02
N HIS A 410 7.66 -23.66 2.34
CA HIS A 410 8.92 -24.17 2.91
C HIS A 410 9.87 -23.06 3.38
N PHE A 411 10.02 -21.99 2.61
CA PHE A 411 10.92 -20.88 2.93
C PHE A 411 10.25 -19.75 3.73
N THR A 412 8.93 -19.77 3.91
CA THR A 412 8.27 -18.85 4.87
C THR A 412 8.71 -19.20 6.29
N LEU A 413 9.12 -18.18 7.07
CA LEU A 413 9.57 -18.32 8.45
C LEU A 413 8.58 -17.74 9.47
N LYS A 414 7.75 -16.78 9.04
CA LYS A 414 6.65 -16.24 9.85
C LYS A 414 5.50 -15.80 8.95
N THR A 415 4.28 -15.91 9.44
CA THR A 415 3.09 -15.38 8.77
C THR A 415 2.01 -15.00 9.77
N ASN A 416 1.23 -13.95 9.45
CA ASN A 416 0.10 -13.53 10.27
C ASN A 416 -1.22 -14.28 9.96
N PHE A 417 -1.19 -15.32 9.11
CA PHE A 417 -2.38 -16.02 8.61
C PHE A 417 -3.38 -16.41 9.71
N TYR A 418 -2.91 -17.01 10.81
CA TYR A 418 -3.77 -17.47 11.91
C TYR A 418 -4.18 -16.38 12.92
N ARG A 419 -3.83 -15.10 12.68
CA ARG A 419 -4.33 -14.00 13.52
C ARG A 419 -5.81 -13.75 13.29
N ASN A 420 -6.59 -13.63 14.36
CA ASN A 420 -8.04 -13.41 14.28
C ASN A 420 -8.44 -12.06 13.68
N ASN A 421 -7.56 -11.04 13.76
CA ASN A 421 -7.84 -9.73 13.18
C ASN A 421 -6.59 -9.18 12.49
N LYS A 422 -6.76 -8.76 11.23
CA LYS A 422 -5.70 -8.30 10.30
C LYS A 422 -6.34 -7.63 9.10
N THR A 423 -5.56 -6.83 8.37
CA THR A 423 -5.99 -6.10 7.15
C THR A 423 -5.33 -6.60 5.87
N SER A 424 -4.35 -7.50 5.98
CA SER A 424 -3.63 -8.13 4.89
C SER A 424 -2.91 -9.39 5.38
N PHE A 425 -2.51 -10.27 4.46
CA PHE A 425 -1.59 -11.36 4.76
C PHE A 425 -0.16 -10.89 4.65
N SER A 426 0.69 -11.28 5.59
CA SER A 426 2.12 -11.03 5.55
C SER A 426 2.92 -12.31 5.73
N PHE A 427 4.04 -12.38 5.01
CA PHE A 427 4.96 -13.51 5.00
C PHE A 427 6.39 -12.97 5.07
N ARG A 428 7.19 -13.50 5.99
CA ARG A 428 8.64 -13.24 6.09
C ARG A 428 9.38 -14.48 5.62
N LEU A 429 9.99 -14.40 4.44
CA LEU A 429 10.63 -15.52 3.76
C LEU A 429 12.14 -15.51 3.94
N GLU A 430 12.70 -16.71 3.96
CA GLU A 430 14.12 -16.95 3.77
C GLU A 430 14.51 -16.73 2.29
N PRO A 431 15.59 -15.98 2.02
CA PRO A 431 16.06 -15.65 0.68
C PRO A 431 16.38 -16.85 -0.24
N GLN A 432 16.76 -18.00 0.34
CA GLN A 432 17.13 -19.23 -0.37
C GLN A 432 16.00 -19.78 -1.24
N TYR A 433 14.77 -19.30 -1.04
CA TYR A 433 13.68 -19.49 -2.00
C TYR A 433 14.12 -19.17 -3.45
N LEU A 434 14.91 -18.10 -3.64
CA LEU A 434 15.37 -17.68 -4.96
C LEU A 434 16.36 -18.68 -5.61
N ASP A 435 17.03 -19.53 -4.84
CA ASP A 435 17.90 -20.58 -5.40
C ASP A 435 17.09 -21.78 -5.94
N ALA A 436 15.79 -21.87 -5.62
CA ALA A 436 14.93 -22.96 -6.05
C ALA A 436 14.15 -22.65 -7.35
N VAL A 437 14.41 -21.51 -8.00
CA VAL A 437 13.71 -21.07 -9.22
C VAL A 437 14.14 -21.86 -10.46
N PRO A 438 13.30 -22.01 -11.49
CA PRO A 438 13.61 -22.83 -12.67
C PRO A 438 14.46 -22.10 -13.74
N PHE A 439 15.24 -21.09 -13.34
CA PHE A 439 16.13 -20.29 -14.21
C PHE A 439 17.40 -19.91 -13.46
N GLU A 440 18.44 -19.43 -14.17
CA GLU A 440 19.69 -18.99 -13.52
C GLU A 440 19.45 -17.72 -12.68
N ARG A 441 19.31 -17.90 -11.36
CA ARG A 441 19.00 -16.80 -10.43
C ARG A 441 19.99 -15.65 -10.58
N LYS A 442 21.29 -15.91 -10.70
CA LYS A 442 22.33 -14.86 -10.63
C LYS A 442 22.23 -13.84 -11.77
N GLU A 443 21.60 -14.18 -12.88
CA GLU A 443 21.36 -13.24 -13.99
C GLU A 443 20.33 -12.15 -13.63
N LYS A 444 19.38 -12.44 -12.74
CA LYS A 444 18.31 -11.51 -12.35
C LYS A 444 18.49 -10.97 -10.93
N PHE A 445 18.94 -11.82 -10.02
CA PHE A 445 19.15 -11.54 -8.60
C PHE A 445 20.56 -11.99 -8.21
N PRO A 446 21.61 -11.18 -8.48
CA PRO A 446 23.00 -11.58 -8.27
C PRO A 446 23.31 -12.01 -6.84
N GLU A 447 22.79 -11.27 -5.86
CA GLU A 447 23.00 -11.50 -4.43
C GLU A 447 21.69 -11.92 -3.77
N LEU A 448 21.78 -12.83 -2.81
CA LEU A 448 20.61 -13.11 -1.98
C LEU A 448 20.39 -11.92 -1.02
N PRO A 449 19.14 -11.43 -0.88
CA PRO A 449 18.84 -10.50 0.19
C PRO A 449 19.02 -11.19 1.55
N PHE A 450 18.88 -10.44 2.64
CA PHE A 450 18.83 -10.98 4.01
C PHE A 450 17.41 -11.44 4.38
N ALA A 451 16.39 -10.71 3.94
CA ALA A 451 14.99 -11.09 4.15
C ALA A 451 14.09 -10.55 3.03
N ILE A 452 13.05 -11.32 2.72
CA ILE A 452 11.97 -10.93 1.81
C ILE A 452 10.67 -10.90 2.63
N PHE A 453 10.08 -9.72 2.78
CA PHE A 453 8.73 -9.58 3.31
C PHE A 453 7.76 -9.41 2.15
N PHE A 454 6.79 -10.30 2.04
CA PHE A 454 5.69 -10.22 1.09
C PHE A 454 4.40 -9.90 1.84
N ILE A 455 3.72 -8.83 1.45
CA ILE A 455 2.43 -8.44 2.03
C ILE A 455 1.41 -8.30 0.91
N CYS A 456 0.28 -8.98 1.06
CA CYS A 456 -0.82 -8.99 0.10
C CYS A 456 -2.13 -8.57 0.78
N GLY A 457 -2.76 -7.52 0.26
CA GLY A 457 -4.08 -7.05 0.68
C GLY A 457 -5.02 -6.86 -0.51
N MET A 458 -6.19 -6.27 -0.26
CA MET A 458 -7.29 -6.13 -1.23
C MET A 458 -6.92 -5.61 -2.60
N HIS A 459 -6.19 -4.51 -2.60
CA HIS A 459 -5.88 -3.76 -3.79
C HIS A 459 -4.40 -3.43 -3.84
N PHE A 460 -3.60 -4.23 -3.15
CA PHE A 460 -2.18 -4.05 -3.22
C PHE A 460 -1.43 -5.35 -3.00
N ILE A 461 -0.31 -5.43 -3.70
CA ILE A 461 0.78 -6.34 -3.37
C ILE A 461 1.98 -5.48 -3.04
N GLY A 462 2.77 -5.91 -2.07
CA GLY A 462 3.96 -5.17 -1.71
C GLY A 462 5.06 -6.04 -1.18
N PHE A 463 6.27 -5.53 -1.33
CA PHE A 463 7.49 -6.15 -0.86
C PHE A 463 8.27 -5.19 0.03
N ASN A 464 8.83 -5.70 1.12
CA ASN A 464 9.99 -5.09 1.75
C ASN A 464 11.17 -6.05 1.63
N ILE A 465 12.24 -5.62 0.95
CA ILE A 465 13.45 -6.41 0.74
C ILE A 465 14.60 -5.69 1.44
N ARG A 466 15.40 -6.43 2.20
CA ARG A 466 16.58 -5.91 2.91
C ARG A 466 17.78 -6.82 2.73
N PHE A 467 18.98 -6.24 2.69
CA PHE A 467 20.25 -6.95 2.47
C PHE A 467 21.09 -7.17 3.74
N LYS A 468 20.69 -6.57 4.87
CA LYS A 468 21.30 -6.76 6.18
C LYS A 468 20.23 -6.75 7.27
N ASP A 469 20.60 -7.16 8.48
CA ASP A 469 19.67 -7.17 9.60
C ASP A 469 19.31 -5.74 10.01
N LEU A 470 20.30 -4.92 10.40
CA LEU A 470 20.09 -3.49 10.53
C LEU A 470 20.02 -2.86 9.13
N ALA A 471 18.83 -2.47 8.68
CA ALA A 471 18.65 -1.96 7.32
C ALA A 471 17.65 -0.81 7.22
N ARG A 472 17.85 0.03 6.20
CA ARG A 472 17.06 1.24 5.96
C ARG A 472 16.70 1.41 4.49
N GLY A 473 15.45 1.80 4.23
CA GLY A 473 14.89 1.87 2.88
C GLY A 473 13.70 2.80 2.70
N GLY A 474 13.60 3.40 1.51
CA GLY A 474 12.44 4.21 1.13
C GLY A 474 11.17 3.37 0.94
N VAL A 475 10.00 3.94 1.24
CA VAL A 475 8.68 3.37 0.96
C VAL A 475 8.09 4.01 -0.27
N ARG A 476 8.03 3.24 -1.36
CA ARG A 476 7.47 3.64 -2.64
C ARG A 476 6.07 3.06 -2.82
N THR A 477 5.13 3.86 -3.31
CA THR A 477 3.82 3.38 -3.73
C THR A 477 3.62 3.64 -5.21
N VAL A 478 3.47 2.59 -6.01
CA VAL A 478 3.17 2.65 -7.43
C VAL A 478 1.65 2.70 -7.60
N ILE A 479 1.16 3.75 -8.27
CA ILE A 479 -0.27 4.04 -8.44
C ILE A 479 -0.60 4.07 -9.94
N PRO A 480 -0.91 2.92 -10.57
CA PRO A 480 -1.32 2.87 -11.96
C PRO A 480 -2.65 3.59 -12.18
N GLU A 481 -2.74 4.39 -13.24
CA GLU A 481 -4.00 5.06 -13.60
C GLU A 481 -4.93 4.18 -14.43
N ARG A 482 -4.38 3.19 -15.13
CA ARG A 482 -5.10 2.29 -16.05
C ARG A 482 -4.73 0.84 -15.80
N ARG A 483 -5.64 -0.06 -16.17
CA ARG A 483 -5.43 -1.51 -16.04
C ARG A 483 -4.22 -2.03 -16.80
N GLU A 484 -3.97 -1.55 -18.01
CA GLU A 484 -2.80 -1.92 -18.82
C GLU A 484 -1.48 -1.60 -18.10
N GLN A 485 -1.39 -0.41 -17.50
CA GLN A 485 -0.23 -0.01 -16.70
C GLN A 485 -0.09 -0.92 -15.49
N PHE A 486 -1.18 -1.21 -14.77
CA PHE A 486 -1.13 -2.11 -13.61
C PHE A 486 -0.58 -3.49 -13.98
N LEU A 487 -1.02 -4.08 -15.09
CA LEU A 487 -0.53 -5.40 -15.53
C LEU A 487 0.98 -5.36 -15.84
N SER A 488 1.46 -4.28 -16.47
CA SER A 488 2.89 -4.08 -16.73
C SER A 488 3.69 -3.89 -15.43
N GLU A 489 3.24 -3.05 -14.51
CA GLU A 489 3.94 -2.80 -13.23
C GLU A 489 3.92 -4.03 -12.31
N ARG A 490 2.84 -4.82 -12.37
CA ARG A 490 2.73 -6.08 -11.62
C ARG A 490 3.84 -7.05 -11.94
N ASN A 491 4.29 -7.14 -13.18
CA ASN A 491 5.41 -8.02 -13.55
C ASN A 491 6.75 -7.58 -12.94
N ASN A 492 6.86 -6.33 -12.49
CA ASN A 492 8.14 -5.71 -12.14
C ASN A 492 8.29 -5.39 -10.64
N ILE A 493 7.20 -5.35 -9.86
CA ILE A 493 7.23 -4.82 -8.48
C ILE A 493 8.21 -5.55 -7.55
N PHE A 494 8.37 -6.88 -7.67
CA PHE A 494 9.40 -7.61 -6.90
C PHE A 494 10.82 -7.21 -7.31
N SER A 495 11.14 -7.22 -8.60
CA SER A 495 12.45 -6.78 -9.11
C SER A 495 12.72 -5.31 -8.82
N GLU A 496 11.71 -4.46 -8.81
CA GLU A 496 11.86 -3.05 -8.46
C GLU A 496 12.27 -2.93 -6.98
N ALA A 497 11.55 -3.59 -6.07
CA ALA A 497 11.93 -3.62 -4.65
C ALA A 497 13.34 -4.17 -4.46
N TYR A 498 13.71 -5.26 -5.14
CA TYR A 498 15.02 -5.89 -5.03
C TYR A 498 16.13 -4.97 -5.55
N ASN A 499 15.99 -4.45 -6.77
CA ASN A 499 17.02 -3.64 -7.42
C ASN A 499 17.23 -2.31 -6.69
N LEU A 500 16.15 -1.70 -6.19
CA LEU A 500 16.24 -0.49 -5.38
C LEU A 500 16.88 -0.78 -4.02
N ALA A 501 16.55 -1.89 -3.35
CA ALA A 501 17.20 -2.29 -2.09
C ALA A 501 18.69 -2.62 -2.29
N TYR A 502 19.04 -3.28 -3.39
CA TYR A 502 20.42 -3.60 -3.75
C TYR A 502 21.23 -2.34 -4.09
N THR A 503 20.63 -1.40 -4.80
CA THR A 503 21.24 -0.08 -5.06
C THR A 503 21.43 0.68 -3.73
N GLN A 504 20.46 0.59 -2.83
CA GLN A 504 20.52 1.20 -1.50
C GLN A 504 21.66 0.60 -0.66
N GLN A 505 21.94 -0.70 -0.80
CA GLN A 505 23.04 -1.39 -0.14
C GLN A 505 24.40 -0.81 -0.53
N LYS A 506 24.57 -0.43 -1.82
CA LYS A 506 25.78 0.26 -2.30
C LYS A 506 25.84 1.73 -1.83
N LYS A 507 24.68 2.40 -1.71
CA LYS A 507 24.58 3.80 -1.23
C LYS A 507 24.89 3.94 0.26
N ASN A 508 24.50 2.97 1.07
CA ASN A 508 24.60 3.04 2.53
C ASN A 508 26.01 2.70 3.09
N LYS A 509 27.06 2.80 2.26
CA LYS A 509 28.45 2.51 2.64
C LYS A 509 28.96 3.34 3.84
N ASP A 510 28.55 4.61 3.92
CA ASP A 510 28.97 5.57 4.97
C ASP A 510 28.16 5.52 6.27
N ILE A 511 27.14 4.66 6.34
CA ILE A 511 26.19 4.60 7.46
C ILE A 511 26.10 3.19 8.05
N PRO A 512 25.66 3.05 9.31
CA PRO A 512 25.54 1.75 9.98
C PRO A 512 24.53 0.81 9.33
N GLU A 513 23.45 1.33 8.73
CA GLU A 513 22.38 0.52 8.16
C GLU A 513 22.75 -0.06 6.78
N GLY A 514 22.38 -1.31 6.51
CA GLY A 514 22.37 -1.87 5.16
C GLY A 514 21.19 -1.38 4.31
N GLY A 515 21.15 -1.79 3.05
CA GLY A 515 20.12 -1.41 2.09
C GLY A 515 18.81 -2.16 2.29
N ALA A 516 17.70 -1.42 2.28
CA ALA A 516 16.37 -1.97 2.16
C ALA A 516 15.50 -1.14 1.20
N LYS A 517 14.37 -1.69 0.79
CA LYS A 517 13.32 -0.96 0.07
C LYS A 517 11.96 -1.56 0.31
N THR A 518 10.96 -0.69 0.43
CA THR A 518 9.56 -1.08 0.32
C THR A 518 9.00 -0.59 -1.01
N ALA A 519 8.33 -1.48 -1.75
CA ALA A 519 7.53 -1.12 -2.92
C ALA A 519 6.12 -1.71 -2.78
N ILE A 520 5.11 -0.86 -2.95
CA ILE A 520 3.69 -1.21 -2.84
C ILE A 520 3.04 -0.90 -4.19
N LEU A 521 2.52 -1.90 -4.88
CA LEU A 521 1.75 -1.72 -6.11
C LEU A 521 0.26 -1.70 -5.76
N LEU A 522 -0.43 -0.61 -6.10
CA LEU A 522 -1.88 -0.53 -5.96
C LEU A 522 -2.59 -0.99 -7.24
N GLU A 523 -3.75 -1.60 -7.08
CA GLU A 523 -4.69 -1.79 -8.19
C GLU A 523 -5.28 -0.43 -8.61
N PRO A 524 -5.66 -0.25 -9.90
CA PRO A 524 -6.34 0.94 -10.36
C PRO A 524 -7.62 1.18 -9.56
N PHE A 525 -7.95 2.46 -9.39
CA PHE A 525 -9.08 2.92 -8.57
C PHE A 525 -10.41 2.74 -9.31
N ASP A 526 -10.77 1.49 -9.63
CA ASP A 526 -12.03 1.16 -10.32
C ASP A 526 -13.14 0.79 -9.31
N THR A 527 -12.75 0.48 -8.06
CA THR A 527 -13.62 -0.01 -6.98
C THR A 527 -14.77 0.95 -6.64
N PHE A 528 -14.61 2.25 -6.91
CA PHE A 528 -15.61 3.25 -6.53
C PHE A 528 -16.67 3.50 -7.58
N SER A 529 -16.58 2.91 -8.78
CA SER A 529 -17.66 3.02 -9.79
C SER A 529 -19.03 2.60 -9.21
N SER A 530 -19.07 1.44 -8.55
CA SER A 530 -20.29 0.95 -7.90
C SER A 530 -20.72 1.77 -6.67
N GLU A 531 -19.78 2.27 -5.87
CA GLU A 531 -20.07 3.15 -4.73
C GLU A 531 -20.60 4.51 -5.19
N GLU A 532 -20.06 5.02 -6.28
CA GLU A 532 -20.47 6.27 -6.91
C GLU A 532 -21.91 6.17 -7.44
N GLU A 533 -22.28 5.05 -8.07
CA GLU A 533 -23.66 4.76 -8.46
C GLU A 533 -24.63 4.73 -7.26
N VAL A 534 -24.23 4.09 -6.16
CA VAL A 534 -25.03 4.07 -4.93
C VAL A 534 -25.19 5.49 -4.37
N TYR A 535 -24.11 6.27 -4.32
CA TYR A 535 -24.14 7.64 -3.83
C TYR A 535 -25.03 8.54 -4.71
N LYS A 536 -24.95 8.39 -6.03
CA LYS A 536 -25.82 9.09 -6.97
C LYS A 536 -27.30 8.78 -6.71
N LYS A 537 -27.67 7.50 -6.56
CA LYS A 537 -29.05 7.10 -6.24
C LYS A 537 -29.54 7.64 -4.90
N GLU A 538 -28.67 7.67 -3.87
CA GLU A 538 -28.99 8.29 -2.58
C GLU A 538 -29.27 9.80 -2.75
N MET A 539 -28.44 10.52 -3.51
CA MET A 539 -28.63 11.95 -3.80
C MET A 539 -29.91 12.24 -4.60
N GLU A 540 -30.23 11.40 -5.60
CA GLU A 540 -31.48 11.49 -6.37
C GLU A 540 -32.70 11.28 -5.45
N ALA A 541 -32.65 10.29 -4.56
CA ALA A 541 -33.71 10.00 -3.59
C ALA A 541 -33.89 11.09 -2.52
N ASP A 542 -32.85 11.91 -2.29
CA ASP A 542 -32.86 13.06 -1.40
C ASP A 542 -33.18 14.38 -2.12
N GLY A 543 -33.42 14.34 -3.44
CA GLY A 543 -33.82 15.50 -4.24
C GLY A 543 -32.71 16.52 -4.49
N VAL A 544 -31.43 16.10 -4.48
CA VAL A 544 -30.29 16.98 -4.75
C VAL A 544 -30.24 17.38 -6.22
N LEU A 545 -30.02 18.67 -6.52
CA LEU A 545 -29.92 19.19 -7.91
C LEU A 545 -28.68 18.63 -8.65
N ASP A 546 -28.84 18.33 -9.95
CA ASP A 546 -27.79 17.72 -10.79
C ASP A 546 -26.44 18.47 -10.78
N ALA A 547 -26.46 19.81 -10.79
CA ALA A 547 -25.23 20.60 -10.76
C ALA A 547 -24.43 20.41 -9.45
N ILE A 548 -25.13 20.21 -8.32
CA ILE A 548 -24.52 19.94 -7.01
C ILE A 548 -24.06 18.49 -6.92
N GLN A 549 -24.74 17.57 -7.63
CA GLN A 549 -24.33 16.17 -7.67
C GLN A 549 -22.93 16.02 -8.28
N GLU A 550 -22.64 16.63 -9.44
CA GLU A 550 -21.32 16.47 -10.07
C GLU A 550 -20.19 17.05 -9.22
N GLU A 551 -20.40 18.21 -8.57
CA GLU A 551 -19.42 18.78 -7.63
C GLU A 551 -19.14 17.81 -6.48
N LYS A 552 -20.20 17.26 -5.84
CA LYS A 552 -20.07 16.27 -4.77
C LYS A 552 -19.38 14.98 -5.23
N LEU A 553 -19.67 14.51 -6.45
CA LEU A 553 -19.02 13.33 -7.03
C LEU A 553 -17.53 13.58 -7.27
N SER A 554 -17.15 14.78 -7.73
CA SER A 554 -15.74 15.13 -7.94
C SER A 554 -14.94 15.12 -6.63
N ILE A 555 -15.51 15.67 -5.55
CA ILE A 555 -14.92 15.65 -4.20
C ILE A 555 -14.82 14.22 -3.68
N PHE A 556 -15.89 13.44 -3.84
CA PHE A 556 -15.95 12.02 -3.47
C PHE A 556 -14.83 11.23 -4.14
N ARG A 557 -14.67 11.34 -5.47
CA ARG A 557 -13.61 10.66 -6.23
C ARG A 557 -12.21 11.02 -5.71
N ARG A 558 -11.93 12.31 -5.51
CA ARG A 558 -10.63 12.79 -5.03
C ARG A 558 -10.31 12.24 -3.64
N ASP A 559 -11.22 12.43 -2.69
CA ASP A 559 -10.96 12.12 -1.29
C ASP A 559 -10.91 10.60 -1.06
N HIS A 560 -11.78 9.83 -1.72
CA HIS A 560 -11.75 8.37 -1.63
C HIS A 560 -10.49 7.78 -2.28
N LYS A 561 -9.98 8.36 -3.38
CA LYS A 561 -8.70 7.96 -3.98
C LYS A 561 -7.56 8.14 -2.98
N GLN A 562 -7.51 9.27 -2.29
CA GLN A 562 -6.52 9.51 -1.25
C GLN A 562 -6.65 8.53 -0.08
N ALA A 563 -7.88 8.31 0.40
CA ALA A 563 -8.16 7.40 1.51
C ALA A 563 -7.78 5.95 1.19
N PHE A 564 -7.98 5.52 -0.06
CA PHE A 564 -7.59 4.19 -0.56
C PHE A 564 -6.08 3.98 -0.57
N ILE A 565 -5.31 4.98 -1.03
CA ILE A 565 -3.84 4.96 -1.00
C ILE A 565 -3.38 4.81 0.45
N PHE A 566 -3.87 5.67 1.34
CA PHE A 566 -3.46 5.64 2.74
C PHE A 566 -3.88 4.36 3.45
N ALA A 567 -5.09 3.84 3.20
CA ALA A 567 -5.53 2.57 3.79
C ALA A 567 -4.62 1.40 3.36
N SER A 568 -4.18 1.37 2.10
CA SER A 568 -3.27 0.35 1.59
C SER A 568 -1.88 0.47 2.24
N GLN A 569 -1.34 1.68 2.33
CA GLN A 569 -0.06 1.93 3.01
C GLN A 569 -0.13 1.58 4.51
N ARG A 570 -1.19 1.99 5.22
CA ARG A 570 -1.39 1.64 6.64
C ARG A 570 -1.52 0.13 6.83
N SER A 571 -2.25 -0.56 5.95
CA SER A 571 -2.38 -2.02 5.97
C SER A 571 -1.03 -2.72 5.77
N PHE A 572 -0.22 -2.26 4.81
CA PHE A 572 1.13 -2.77 4.60
C PHE A 572 1.99 -2.62 5.87
N ILE A 573 2.01 -1.42 6.46
CA ILE A 573 2.84 -1.10 7.62
C ILE A 573 2.40 -1.88 8.87
N ASP A 574 1.10 -1.99 9.16
CA ASP A 574 0.60 -2.78 10.31
C ASP A 574 0.94 -4.26 10.17
N SER A 575 0.85 -4.81 8.97
CA SER A 575 1.20 -6.20 8.69
C SER A 575 2.70 -6.48 8.70
N LEU A 576 3.54 -5.51 8.28
CA LEU A 576 5.00 -5.59 8.42
C LEU A 576 5.39 -5.57 9.90
N VAL A 577 4.92 -4.58 10.66
CA VAL A 577 5.22 -4.43 12.10
C VAL A 577 4.73 -5.65 12.89
N THR A 578 3.64 -6.28 12.48
CA THR A 578 3.17 -7.55 13.07
C THR A 578 4.21 -8.67 13.02
N LEU A 579 5.08 -8.72 12.01
CA LEU A 579 6.09 -9.79 11.86
C LEU A 579 7.44 -9.46 12.52
N VAL A 580 7.72 -8.19 12.80
CA VAL A 580 9.04 -7.74 13.31
C VAL A 580 8.99 -7.22 14.75
N ASN A 581 7.82 -6.92 15.30
CA ASN A 581 7.68 -6.36 16.64
C ASN A 581 7.79 -7.45 17.72
N CYS A 582 8.96 -7.56 18.34
CA CYS A 582 9.27 -8.52 19.39
C CYS A 582 9.76 -7.84 20.68
N GLU A 583 9.82 -8.61 21.76
CA GLU A 583 10.56 -8.27 22.97
C GLU A 583 12.09 -8.37 22.75
N ASP A 584 12.87 -7.95 23.73
CA ASP A 584 14.34 -7.94 23.65
C ASP A 584 14.97 -9.33 23.51
N ASP A 585 14.29 -10.37 23.99
CA ASP A 585 14.68 -11.79 23.86
C ASP A 585 14.32 -12.39 22.49
N GLY A 586 13.74 -11.60 21.57
CA GLY A 586 13.30 -12.04 20.25
C GLY A 586 11.91 -12.67 20.21
N LYS A 587 11.18 -12.72 21.33
CA LYS A 587 9.80 -13.23 21.37
C LYS A 587 8.84 -12.26 20.68
N LEU A 588 8.19 -12.71 19.61
CA LEU A 588 7.21 -11.90 18.88
C LEU A 588 6.02 -11.51 19.77
N ARG A 589 5.63 -10.23 19.75
CA ARG A 589 4.48 -9.72 20.53
C ARG A 589 3.14 -10.15 19.97
N ALA A 590 3.07 -10.34 18.66
CA ALA A 590 1.86 -10.80 18.01
C ALA A 590 1.56 -12.25 18.40
N LYS A 591 0.33 -12.51 18.87
CA LYS A 591 -0.16 -13.85 19.20
C LYS A 591 -0.54 -14.63 17.94
N SER A 592 -0.64 -15.94 18.08
CA SER A 592 -1.08 -16.87 17.01
C SER A 592 -0.18 -16.84 15.77
N ILE A 593 1.12 -16.67 15.97
CA ILE A 593 2.16 -16.74 14.93
C ILE A 593 3.23 -17.72 15.41
N VAL A 594 3.56 -18.69 14.58
CA VAL A 594 4.74 -19.55 14.78
C VAL A 594 5.95 -18.80 14.19
N ASP A 595 6.93 -18.48 15.04
CA ASP A 595 8.14 -17.74 14.67
C ASP A 595 9.35 -18.67 14.61
N TYR A 596 9.83 -18.96 13.40
CA TYR A 596 11.04 -19.74 13.14
C TYR A 596 12.33 -18.92 13.13
N TRP A 597 12.27 -17.58 13.16
CA TRP A 597 13.42 -16.68 13.20
C TRP A 597 13.95 -16.42 14.62
N LYS A 598 13.03 -16.19 15.58
CA LYS A 598 13.32 -16.02 17.01
C LYS A 598 14.39 -14.97 17.36
N LYS A 599 14.55 -13.93 16.54
CA LYS A 599 15.47 -12.81 16.79
C LYS A 599 14.78 -11.47 16.53
N PRO A 600 15.19 -10.40 17.22
CA PRO A 600 14.75 -9.05 16.88
C PRO A 600 15.13 -8.64 15.45
N GLU A 601 14.25 -7.89 14.79
CA GLU A 601 14.46 -7.39 13.44
C GLU A 601 14.22 -5.86 13.44
N TYR A 602 15.29 -5.07 13.23
CA TYR A 602 15.21 -3.61 13.21
C TYR A 602 15.22 -3.09 11.77
N ILE A 603 14.06 -2.58 11.35
CA ILE A 603 13.87 -1.99 10.02
C ILE A 603 13.56 -0.51 10.16
N TYR A 604 14.20 0.32 9.33
CA TYR A 604 14.02 1.77 9.27
C TYR A 604 13.47 2.18 7.90
N LEU A 605 12.44 3.02 7.90
CA LEU A 605 11.76 3.49 6.70
C LEU A 605 12.11 4.96 6.42
N GLY A 606 12.16 5.31 5.14
CA GLY A 606 12.20 6.70 4.67
C GLY A 606 11.14 6.94 3.61
N PRO A 607 10.86 8.20 3.26
CA PRO A 607 9.93 8.51 2.18
C PRO A 607 10.53 8.18 0.80
N ASP A 608 9.66 7.82 -0.14
CA ASP A 608 9.94 7.75 -1.58
C ASP A 608 8.67 8.21 -2.32
N GLU A 609 8.56 7.95 -3.62
CA GLU A 609 7.42 8.33 -4.46
C GLU A 609 6.06 7.96 -3.83
N ASN A 610 5.14 8.93 -3.87
CA ASN A 610 3.78 8.86 -3.33
C ASN A 610 3.69 8.65 -1.81
N MET A 611 4.68 9.15 -1.05
CA MET A 611 4.65 9.21 0.42
C MET A 611 4.40 10.64 0.92
N SER A 612 3.22 10.89 1.50
CA SER A 612 2.85 12.22 2.04
C SER A 612 3.38 12.45 3.46
N ASN A 613 3.52 13.72 3.85
CA ASN A 613 3.88 14.09 5.23
C ASN A 613 2.92 13.49 6.28
N ASP A 614 1.62 13.44 5.99
CA ASP A 614 0.62 12.84 6.88
C ASP A 614 0.91 11.36 7.16
N MET A 615 1.32 10.62 6.12
CA MET A 615 1.69 9.21 6.26
C MET A 615 3.03 9.04 6.96
N ILE A 616 4.03 9.90 6.70
CA ILE A 616 5.30 9.92 7.44
C ILE A 616 5.04 10.06 8.96
N VAL A 617 4.22 11.05 9.33
CA VAL A 617 3.84 11.30 10.73
C VAL A 617 3.03 10.15 11.30
N TRP A 618 2.08 9.60 10.52
CA TRP A 618 1.28 8.46 10.94
C TRP A 618 2.14 7.23 11.24
N ILE A 619 3.10 6.88 10.38
CA ILE A 619 3.99 5.71 10.54
C ILE A 619 4.83 5.85 11.82
N ALA A 620 5.42 7.02 12.05
CA ALA A 620 6.22 7.29 13.25
C ALA A 620 5.37 7.16 14.53
N ASN A 621 4.18 7.76 14.54
CA ASN A 621 3.26 7.66 15.68
C ASN A 621 2.72 6.24 15.86
N PHE A 622 2.48 5.52 14.77
CA PHE A 622 2.00 4.15 14.78
C PHE A 622 3.01 3.20 15.46
N ALA A 623 4.30 3.33 15.15
CA ALA A 623 5.34 2.53 15.80
C ALA A 623 5.37 2.72 17.32
N VAL A 624 5.27 3.97 17.79
CA VAL A 624 5.17 4.29 19.24
C VAL A 624 3.93 3.65 19.86
N ARG A 625 2.75 3.83 19.25
CA ARG A 625 1.49 3.24 19.76
C ARG A 625 1.52 1.71 19.83
N LYS A 626 2.25 1.05 18.91
CA LYS A 626 2.43 -0.41 18.91
C LYS A 626 3.58 -0.88 19.82
N GLY A 627 4.27 0.04 20.47
CA GLY A 627 5.45 -0.23 21.28
C GLY A 627 6.59 -0.87 20.50
N TYR A 628 6.66 -0.67 19.18
CA TYR A 628 7.76 -1.19 18.37
C TYR A 628 9.05 -0.49 18.76
N LYS A 629 10.12 -1.25 19.02
CA LYS A 629 11.33 -0.75 19.69
C LYS A 629 12.01 0.45 19.03
N PRO A 630 12.12 0.56 17.68
CA PRO A 630 12.56 1.80 17.04
C PRO A 630 11.74 3.05 17.41
N GLY A 631 10.48 2.89 17.83
CA GLY A 631 9.60 4.01 18.16
C GLY A 631 9.48 4.98 16.99
N ARG A 632 9.63 6.29 17.25
CA ARG A 632 9.55 7.33 16.21
C ARG A 632 10.68 7.23 15.18
N SER A 633 11.80 6.57 15.50
CA SER A 633 12.90 6.38 14.56
C SER A 633 12.55 5.41 13.43
N PHE A 634 11.45 4.64 13.55
CA PHE A 634 10.96 3.76 12.49
C PHE A 634 10.77 4.47 11.14
N MET A 635 10.45 5.76 11.15
CA MET A 635 10.32 6.58 9.95
C MET A 635 11.16 7.86 10.07
N SER A 636 12.01 8.13 9.07
CA SER A 636 12.79 9.36 8.95
C SER A 636 12.08 10.44 8.12
N SER A 637 12.69 11.63 7.99
CA SER A 637 12.18 12.78 7.22
C SER A 637 10.88 13.38 7.79
N LYS A 638 10.70 13.31 9.12
CA LYS A 638 9.53 13.88 9.80
C LYS A 638 9.58 15.42 9.76
N PRO A 639 8.51 16.13 9.34
CA PRO A 639 8.49 17.61 9.29
C PRO A 639 8.75 18.30 10.64
N GLY A 640 8.18 17.76 11.73
CA GLY A 640 8.35 18.28 13.09
C GLY A 640 9.69 17.86 13.71
N ALA A 641 9.62 16.90 14.65
CA ALA A 641 10.79 16.32 15.32
C ALA A 641 11.58 15.34 14.43
N GLY A 642 12.01 15.82 13.27
CA GLY A 642 12.89 15.15 12.31
C GLY A 642 13.51 16.16 11.34
N ILE A 643 14.16 15.66 10.29
CA ILE A 643 14.84 16.48 9.28
C ILE A 643 14.19 16.20 7.94
N ASN A 644 13.20 17.01 7.54
CA ASN A 644 12.52 16.82 6.27
C ASN A 644 13.48 17.03 5.09
N HIS A 645 13.61 16.02 4.22
CA HIS A 645 14.61 16.06 3.16
C HIS A 645 14.37 17.20 2.15
N LYS A 646 13.09 17.46 1.81
CA LYS A 646 12.71 18.50 0.85
C LYS A 646 12.89 19.90 1.44
N GLU A 647 12.61 20.08 2.72
CA GLU A 647 12.81 21.35 3.45
C GLU A 647 14.29 21.77 3.48
N PHE A 648 15.20 20.82 3.71
CA PHE A 648 16.63 21.10 3.89
C PHE A 648 17.50 20.79 2.68
N GLY A 649 16.93 20.26 1.59
CA GLY A 649 17.63 19.95 0.35
C GLY A 649 18.82 19.00 0.51
N VAL A 650 18.76 18.06 1.45
CA VAL A 650 19.92 17.24 1.88
C VAL A 650 20.52 16.39 0.76
N THR A 651 19.69 15.91 -0.16
CA THR A 651 20.14 15.13 -1.32
C THR A 651 20.87 16.04 -2.31
N SER A 652 20.24 17.15 -2.69
CA SER A 652 20.81 18.13 -3.63
C SER A 652 22.05 18.80 -3.06
N TYR A 653 22.14 18.99 -1.75
CA TYR A 653 23.35 19.52 -1.12
C TYR A 653 24.55 18.60 -1.38
N GLY A 654 24.37 17.28 -1.32
CA GLY A 654 25.39 16.31 -1.72
C GLY A 654 25.71 16.41 -3.22
N VAL A 655 24.69 16.46 -4.07
CA VAL A 655 24.83 16.62 -5.54
C VAL A 655 25.66 17.87 -5.88
N ASN A 656 25.36 19.01 -5.25
CA ASN A 656 26.06 20.27 -5.43
C ASN A 656 27.54 20.17 -5.01
N VAL A 657 27.87 19.41 -3.95
CA VAL A 657 29.27 19.17 -3.55
C VAL A 657 30.01 18.36 -4.62
N TYR A 658 29.40 17.32 -5.18
CA TYR A 658 30.01 16.58 -6.29
C TYR A 658 30.17 17.45 -7.55
N MET A 659 29.16 18.25 -7.90
CA MET A 659 29.26 19.21 -9.00
C MET A 659 30.43 20.18 -8.79
N HIS A 660 30.58 20.71 -7.58
CA HIS A 660 31.67 21.62 -7.24
C HIS A 660 33.05 20.99 -7.46
N GLU A 661 33.30 19.79 -6.90
CA GLU A 661 34.59 19.10 -7.05
C GLU A 661 34.84 18.66 -8.51
N VAL A 662 33.80 18.28 -9.26
CA VAL A 662 33.91 17.99 -10.70
C VAL A 662 34.27 19.22 -11.51
N LEU A 663 33.65 20.38 -11.23
CA LEU A 663 33.98 21.62 -11.92
C LEU A 663 35.45 22.00 -11.67
N LEU A 664 35.92 21.90 -10.42
CA LEU A 664 37.33 22.13 -10.09
C LEU A 664 38.25 21.16 -10.85
N TYR A 665 37.88 19.89 -10.95
CA TYR A 665 38.63 18.90 -11.74
C TYR A 665 38.68 19.25 -13.23
N LEU A 666 37.61 19.81 -13.79
CA LEU A 666 37.55 20.32 -15.16
C LEU A 666 38.28 21.66 -15.36
N GLY A 667 38.90 22.21 -14.30
CA GLY A 667 39.60 23.49 -14.34
C GLY A 667 38.67 24.71 -14.30
N ILE A 668 37.42 24.54 -13.89
CA ILE A 668 36.43 25.62 -13.73
C ILE A 668 36.25 25.87 -12.23
N ASN A 669 36.55 27.07 -11.75
CA ASN A 669 36.23 27.44 -10.37
C ASN A 669 34.79 28.00 -10.31
N PRO A 670 33.79 27.25 -9.82
CA PRO A 670 32.39 27.69 -9.89
C PRO A 670 32.07 28.94 -9.07
N GLU A 671 32.94 29.34 -8.14
CA GLU A 671 32.79 30.57 -7.36
C GLU A 671 33.27 31.82 -8.13
N LYS A 672 34.07 31.64 -9.20
CA LYS A 672 34.72 32.73 -9.95
C LYS A 672 34.37 32.72 -11.43
N ASP A 673 34.36 31.54 -12.04
CA ASP A 673 34.20 31.33 -13.47
C ASP A 673 32.73 31.01 -13.81
N ARG A 674 32.26 31.53 -14.94
CA ARG A 674 30.91 31.19 -15.44
C ARG A 674 30.89 29.75 -15.95
N PHE A 675 29.81 29.04 -15.68
CA PHE A 675 29.58 27.68 -16.17
C PHE A 675 28.13 27.48 -16.55
N THR A 676 27.91 26.56 -17.50
CA THR A 676 26.59 26.23 -18.03
C THR A 676 26.14 24.86 -17.55
N LEU A 677 24.84 24.72 -17.28
CA LEU A 677 24.27 23.44 -16.90
C LEU A 677 22.86 23.23 -17.43
N LYS A 678 22.44 21.97 -17.46
CA LYS A 678 21.07 21.54 -17.72
C LYS A 678 20.62 20.55 -16.65
N ILE A 679 19.32 20.49 -16.37
CA ILE A 679 18.76 19.68 -15.30
C ILE A 679 17.55 18.88 -15.80
N SER A 680 17.52 17.58 -15.53
CA SER A 680 16.26 16.82 -15.60
C SER A 680 15.54 16.88 -14.23
N GLY A 681 14.21 16.98 -14.22
CA GLY A 681 13.42 17.27 -13.03
C GLY A 681 13.05 18.75 -12.90
N GLY A 682 11.91 19.03 -12.27
CA GLY A 682 11.30 20.36 -12.21
C GLY A 682 11.56 21.11 -10.91
N PRO A 683 11.22 22.42 -10.87
CA PRO A 683 11.25 23.22 -9.65
C PRO A 683 10.27 22.72 -8.57
N ASP A 684 9.28 21.90 -8.89
CA ASP A 684 8.40 21.26 -7.90
C ASP A 684 9.00 19.97 -7.28
N GLY A 685 10.07 19.45 -7.87
CA GLY A 685 10.76 18.24 -7.45
C GLY A 685 11.67 18.43 -6.22
N ASP A 686 11.95 17.34 -5.51
CA ASP A 686 12.84 17.35 -4.34
C ASP A 686 14.31 17.64 -4.73
N VAL A 687 14.87 16.86 -5.66
CA VAL A 687 16.29 16.97 -6.02
C VAL A 687 16.54 18.17 -6.95
N ALA A 688 15.87 18.24 -8.10
CA ALA A 688 16.05 19.35 -9.05
C ALA A 688 15.69 20.71 -8.44
N GLY A 689 14.58 20.79 -7.70
CA GLY A 689 14.14 22.01 -7.03
C GLY A 689 15.14 22.53 -5.99
N ASN A 690 15.64 21.67 -5.11
CA ASN A 690 16.67 22.07 -4.15
C ASN A 690 18.03 22.34 -4.81
N GLU A 691 18.32 21.74 -5.96
CA GLU A 691 19.52 22.07 -6.72
C GLU A 691 19.44 23.48 -7.31
N ILE A 692 18.27 23.89 -7.82
CA ILE A 692 18.02 25.28 -8.23
C ILE A 692 18.28 26.26 -7.07
N LEU A 693 17.83 25.93 -5.86
CA LEU A 693 18.14 26.72 -4.66
C LEU A 693 19.64 26.79 -4.38
N ASN A 694 20.36 25.67 -4.50
CA ASN A 694 21.81 25.64 -4.31
C ASN A 694 22.53 26.53 -5.33
N LEU A 695 22.15 26.47 -6.61
CA LEU A 695 22.70 27.34 -7.65
C LEU A 695 22.47 28.81 -7.34
N TYR A 696 21.25 29.18 -6.93
CA TYR A 696 20.92 30.55 -6.55
C TYR A 696 21.69 31.00 -5.29
N LYS A 697 21.90 30.11 -4.33
CA LYS A 697 22.57 30.41 -3.06
C LYS A 697 24.08 30.52 -3.19
N PHE A 698 24.71 29.57 -3.86
CA PHE A 698 26.17 29.44 -3.92
C PHE A 698 26.77 30.05 -5.18
N TYR A 699 26.04 30.05 -6.31
CA TYR A 699 26.54 30.44 -7.63
C TYR A 699 25.64 31.47 -8.37
N PRO A 700 25.06 32.49 -7.71
CA PRO A 700 24.07 33.38 -8.33
C PRO A 700 24.58 34.18 -9.54
N LYS A 701 25.90 34.36 -9.64
CA LYS A 701 26.55 35.16 -10.70
C LYS A 701 27.26 34.31 -11.77
N THR A 702 27.52 33.05 -11.48
CA THR A 702 28.37 32.16 -12.28
C THR A 702 27.59 31.04 -12.95
N ALA A 703 26.54 30.50 -12.31
CA ALA A 703 25.74 29.43 -12.87
C ALA A 703 24.75 29.93 -13.95
N LYS A 704 24.70 29.21 -15.09
CA LYS A 704 23.75 29.43 -16.18
C LYS A 704 22.97 28.16 -16.50
N LEU A 705 21.75 28.06 -15.95
CA LEU A 705 20.83 26.95 -16.23
C LEU A 705 20.19 27.16 -17.60
N LEU A 706 20.68 26.47 -18.63
CA LEU A 706 20.23 26.67 -20.01
C LEU A 706 18.96 25.90 -20.35
N ALA A 707 18.76 24.72 -19.74
CA ALA A 707 17.64 23.86 -20.09
C ALA A 707 17.15 23.04 -18.89
N LEU A 708 15.84 22.82 -18.84
CA LEU A 708 15.20 21.98 -17.83
C LEU A 708 14.03 21.18 -18.42
N THR A 709 13.82 19.95 -17.95
CA THR A 709 12.68 19.11 -18.36
C THR A 709 12.03 18.43 -17.16
N ASP A 710 10.70 18.54 -17.02
CA ASP A 710 9.91 17.84 -16.01
C ASP A 710 8.64 17.19 -16.61
N VAL A 711 7.75 16.67 -15.76
CA VAL A 711 6.52 15.98 -16.20
C VAL A 711 5.49 16.90 -16.88
N SER A 712 5.63 18.21 -16.70
CA SER A 712 4.75 19.22 -17.28
C SER A 712 5.24 19.76 -18.61
N GLY A 713 6.54 19.65 -18.91
CA GLY A 713 7.12 20.35 -20.04
C GLY A 713 8.65 20.35 -20.11
N THR A 714 9.15 21.04 -21.12
CA THR A 714 10.59 21.31 -21.26
C THR A 714 10.83 22.76 -21.66
N ILE A 715 11.93 23.34 -21.16
CA ILE A 715 12.32 24.72 -21.39
C ILE A 715 13.78 24.80 -21.84
N TYR A 716 14.10 25.81 -22.65
CA TYR A 716 15.45 26.18 -23.03
C TYR A 716 15.58 27.70 -23.15
N ASP A 717 16.69 28.25 -22.68
CA ASP A 717 17.07 29.64 -22.84
C ASP A 717 18.59 29.76 -23.08
N PRO A 718 19.03 30.35 -24.20
CA PRO A 718 20.46 30.43 -24.55
C PRO A 718 21.28 31.29 -23.58
N GLU A 719 20.68 32.28 -22.92
CA GLU A 719 21.37 33.15 -21.95
C GLU A 719 21.25 32.65 -20.50
N GLY A 720 20.50 31.54 -20.31
CA GLY A 720 20.18 30.90 -19.06
C GLY A 720 18.91 31.46 -18.41
N LEU A 721 18.15 30.57 -17.77
CA LEU A 721 16.92 30.90 -17.05
C LEU A 721 17.18 31.85 -15.87
N ASP A 722 16.19 32.69 -15.56
CA ASP A 722 16.21 33.54 -14.37
C ASP A 722 16.12 32.67 -13.11
N LEU A 723 17.26 32.46 -12.44
CA LEU A 723 17.33 31.64 -11.23
C LEU A 723 16.43 32.16 -10.10
N LYS A 724 16.22 33.49 -10.00
CA LYS A 724 15.31 34.03 -8.99
C LYS A 724 13.88 33.58 -9.24
N GLU A 725 13.44 33.64 -10.51
CA GLU A 725 12.12 33.14 -10.90
C GLU A 725 11.99 31.63 -10.64
N MET A 726 13.02 30.86 -10.97
CA MET A 726 13.05 29.42 -10.72
C MET A 726 12.91 29.08 -9.23
N VAL A 727 13.52 29.88 -8.34
CA VAL A 727 13.37 29.76 -6.88
C VAL A 727 11.94 30.10 -6.43
N GLU A 728 11.30 31.12 -7.03
CA GLU A 728 9.90 31.43 -6.74
C GLU A 728 8.95 30.29 -7.15
N LEU A 729 9.20 29.63 -8.29
CA LEU A 729 8.45 28.43 -8.70
C LEU A 729 8.64 27.28 -7.69
N PHE A 730 9.87 27.08 -7.19
CA PHE A 730 10.17 26.08 -6.17
C PHE A 730 9.38 26.34 -4.88
N HIS A 731 9.41 27.58 -4.37
CA HIS A 731 8.67 27.93 -3.15
C HIS A 731 7.16 27.78 -3.29
N LYS A 732 6.62 28.07 -4.48
CA LYS A 732 5.20 27.82 -4.82
C LYS A 732 4.89 26.34 -5.06
N SER A 733 5.92 25.48 -5.15
CA SER A 733 5.82 24.05 -5.49
C SER A 733 5.04 23.81 -6.80
N VAL A 734 5.36 24.60 -7.83
CA VAL A 734 4.73 24.49 -9.15
C VAL A 734 5.76 24.06 -10.21
N PRO A 735 5.35 23.27 -11.21
CA PRO A 735 6.25 22.74 -12.24
C PRO A 735 6.65 23.80 -13.28
N ILE A 736 7.63 23.46 -14.14
CA ILE A 736 8.29 24.40 -15.07
C ILE A 736 7.34 25.05 -16.08
N ARG A 737 6.20 24.42 -16.43
CA ARG A 737 5.18 25.05 -17.29
C ARG A 737 4.68 26.41 -16.79
N ASN A 738 4.90 26.73 -15.51
CA ASN A 738 4.52 28.00 -14.90
C ASN A 738 5.61 29.07 -14.99
N TYR A 739 6.75 28.79 -15.62
CA TYR A 739 7.78 29.80 -15.87
C TYR A 739 7.23 30.90 -16.77
N PRO A 740 7.36 32.19 -16.39
CA PRO A 740 6.82 33.31 -17.16
C PRO A 740 7.49 33.40 -18.54
N PRO A 741 6.77 33.10 -19.63
CA PRO A 741 7.37 33.03 -20.96
C PRO A 741 7.96 34.37 -21.44
N GLU A 742 7.51 35.49 -20.87
CA GLU A 742 8.00 36.83 -21.19
C GLU A 742 9.48 37.01 -20.84
N LYS A 743 9.96 36.27 -19.82
CA LYS A 743 11.36 36.26 -19.35
C LYS A 743 12.30 35.44 -20.23
N LEU A 744 11.79 34.74 -21.24
CA LEU A 744 12.65 34.04 -22.20
C LEU A 744 13.49 35.05 -22.99
N SER A 745 14.78 34.75 -23.13
CA SER A 745 15.70 35.46 -24.04
C SER A 745 15.46 35.03 -25.49
N GLU A 746 15.99 35.80 -26.43
CA GLU A 746 15.86 35.53 -27.87
C GLU A 746 16.33 34.11 -28.21
N GLY A 747 15.51 33.34 -28.93
CA GLY A 747 15.79 31.93 -29.26
C GLY A 747 15.36 30.92 -28.18
N GLY A 748 14.91 31.37 -27.01
CA GLY A 748 14.37 30.51 -25.95
C GLY A 748 12.95 29.99 -26.24
N PHE A 749 12.57 28.89 -25.58
CA PHE A 749 11.23 28.30 -25.67
C PHE A 749 10.78 27.61 -24.39
N LEU A 750 9.46 27.49 -24.21
CA LEU A 750 8.80 26.70 -23.15
C LEU A 750 7.66 25.86 -23.75
N LEU A 751 7.75 24.54 -23.62
CA LEU A 751 6.73 23.58 -24.05
C LEU A 751 5.83 23.18 -22.86
N ASP A 752 4.51 23.35 -22.96
CA ASP A 752 3.53 22.98 -21.94
C ASP A 752 2.69 21.76 -22.38
N LEU A 753 2.99 20.58 -21.81
CA LEU A 753 2.33 19.31 -22.15
C LEU A 753 0.86 19.22 -21.68
N LYS A 754 0.44 20.10 -20.77
CA LYS A 754 -0.91 20.10 -20.20
C LYS A 754 -1.86 20.98 -21.00
N THR A 755 -1.36 22.02 -21.66
CA THR A 755 -2.18 22.88 -22.50
C THR A 755 -2.23 22.32 -23.91
N LYS A 756 -3.37 21.66 -24.22
CA LYS A 756 -3.63 21.02 -25.49
C LYS A 756 -4.80 21.66 -26.22
N ARG A 757 -4.77 21.58 -27.54
CA ARG A 757 -5.88 21.92 -28.42
C ARG A 757 -6.21 20.72 -29.28
N GLU A 758 -7.49 20.34 -29.31
CA GLU A 758 -7.98 19.32 -30.24
C GLU A 758 -8.23 19.95 -31.60
N GLU A 759 -7.57 19.41 -32.61
CA GLU A 759 -7.79 19.80 -34.01
C GLU A 759 -8.81 18.86 -34.67
N SER A 760 -8.82 17.58 -34.28
CA SER A 760 -9.82 16.58 -34.66
C SER A 760 -9.86 15.44 -33.63
N SER A 761 -10.75 14.47 -33.80
CA SER A 761 -10.78 13.23 -33.00
C SER A 761 -9.50 12.37 -33.13
N TYR A 762 -8.65 12.66 -34.12
CA TYR A 762 -7.42 11.91 -34.40
C TYR A 762 -6.14 12.70 -34.10
N ALA A 763 -6.23 14.01 -33.84
CA ALA A 763 -5.07 14.89 -33.74
C ALA A 763 -5.19 15.88 -32.57
N GLN A 764 -4.16 15.87 -31.72
CA GLN A 764 -3.96 16.83 -30.64
C GLN A 764 -2.70 17.64 -30.88
N GLN A 765 -2.79 18.96 -30.68
CA GLN A 765 -1.67 19.88 -30.68
C GLN A 765 -1.35 20.35 -29.26
N THR A 766 -0.09 20.68 -29.00
CA THR A 766 0.43 21.07 -27.68
C THR A 766 1.09 22.44 -27.75
N LEU A 767 0.83 23.31 -26.77
CA LEU A 767 1.33 24.69 -26.76
C LEU A 767 2.84 24.77 -26.49
N CYS A 768 3.55 25.57 -27.29
CA CYS A 768 4.94 25.93 -27.10
C CYS A 768 5.13 27.45 -27.24
N PHE A 769 5.56 28.11 -26.17
CA PHE A 769 5.99 29.51 -26.23
C PHE A 769 7.39 29.63 -26.81
N ARG A 770 7.66 30.64 -27.62
CA ARG A 770 8.99 30.95 -28.18
C ARG A 770 9.27 32.45 -28.18
N LYS A 771 10.52 32.83 -28.01
CA LYS A 771 10.99 34.22 -28.22
C LYS A 771 11.61 34.32 -29.62
N LYS A 772 10.97 35.09 -30.52
CA LYS A 772 11.44 35.33 -31.90
C LYS A 772 11.33 36.83 -32.21
N GLY A 773 12.43 37.44 -32.66
CA GLY A 773 12.50 38.87 -32.98
C GLY A 773 12.12 39.77 -31.80
N GLY A 774 12.50 39.39 -30.58
CA GLY A 774 12.17 40.09 -29.34
C GLY A 774 10.71 39.94 -28.87
N LYS A 775 9.85 39.26 -29.63
CA LYS A 775 8.43 39.05 -29.32
C LYS A 775 8.17 37.62 -28.85
N LEU A 776 7.21 37.49 -27.93
CA LEU A 776 6.70 36.20 -27.49
C LEU A 776 5.68 35.68 -28.51
N VAL A 777 5.88 34.46 -28.99
CA VAL A 777 5.03 33.78 -29.98
C VAL A 777 4.52 32.47 -29.38
N GLN A 778 3.25 32.14 -29.65
CA GLN A 778 2.65 30.86 -29.30
C GLN A 778 2.60 29.96 -30.53
N ASP A 779 3.35 28.87 -30.52
CA ASP A 779 3.31 27.81 -31.52
C ASP A 779 2.50 26.62 -30.97
N TYR A 780 1.70 25.96 -31.82
CA TYR A 780 1.00 24.72 -31.46
C TYR A 780 1.63 23.56 -32.23
N LEU A 781 2.34 22.70 -31.51
CA LEU A 781 3.10 21.59 -32.08
C LEU A 781 2.22 20.35 -32.24
N SER A 782 2.37 19.63 -33.34
CA SER A 782 1.75 18.31 -33.49
C SER A 782 2.26 17.33 -32.41
N GLY A 783 1.52 16.24 -32.18
CA GLY A 783 1.93 15.20 -31.23
C GLY A 783 3.33 14.64 -31.48
N ASN A 784 3.77 14.54 -32.74
CA ASN A 784 5.11 14.05 -33.09
C ASN A 784 6.19 15.10 -32.81
N GLU A 785 5.98 16.36 -33.23
CA GLU A 785 6.93 17.45 -32.97
C GLU A 785 7.10 17.72 -31.48
N MET A 786 6.00 17.71 -30.74
CA MET A 786 5.99 17.82 -29.28
C MET A 786 6.82 16.68 -28.65
N ASN A 787 6.57 15.43 -29.03
CA ASN A 787 7.29 14.28 -28.49
C ASN A 787 8.79 14.35 -28.83
N HIS A 788 9.12 14.76 -30.06
CA HIS A 788 10.51 14.94 -30.47
C HIS A 788 11.19 16.01 -29.61
N LEU A 789 10.62 17.22 -29.52
CA LEU A 789 11.18 18.32 -28.75
C LEU A 789 11.33 17.98 -27.26
N PHE A 790 10.31 17.36 -26.67
CA PHE A 790 10.31 16.94 -25.27
C PHE A 790 11.41 15.92 -24.96
N ARG A 791 11.68 14.99 -25.89
CA ARG A 791 12.71 13.94 -25.73
C ARG A 791 14.11 14.41 -26.13
N SER A 792 14.23 15.35 -27.06
CA SER A 792 15.52 15.74 -27.63
C SER A 792 16.21 16.88 -26.87
N ASN A 793 15.45 17.78 -26.23
CA ASN A 793 16.00 19.00 -25.62
C ASN A 793 17.16 18.72 -24.65
N MET A 794 16.96 17.83 -23.66
CA MET A 794 18.03 17.50 -22.71
C MET A 794 19.26 16.87 -23.36
N ASN A 795 19.09 16.16 -24.47
CA ASN A 795 20.17 15.46 -25.11
C ASN A 795 20.98 16.37 -26.04
N GLN A 796 20.36 17.41 -26.62
CA GLN A 796 20.95 18.26 -27.65
C GLN A 796 21.60 19.56 -27.12
N ILE A 797 21.13 20.10 -25.99
CA ILE A 797 21.68 21.36 -25.46
C ILE A 797 23.08 21.16 -24.88
N LYS A 798 24.06 21.93 -25.39
CA LYS A 798 25.46 21.87 -24.95
C LYS A 798 25.67 22.63 -23.64
N THR A 799 26.27 21.98 -22.65
CA THR A 799 26.56 22.56 -21.33
C THR A 799 27.87 22.03 -20.75
N ASP A 800 28.40 22.63 -19.68
CA ASP A 800 29.53 22.05 -18.96
C ASP A 800 29.09 20.82 -18.16
N ILE A 801 27.97 20.95 -17.43
CA ILE A 801 27.43 19.91 -16.55
C ILE A 801 26.00 19.54 -16.95
N PHE A 802 25.66 18.26 -16.80
CA PHE A 802 24.29 17.78 -16.76
C PHE A 802 23.98 17.16 -15.39
N ILE A 803 22.97 17.69 -14.70
CA ILE A 803 22.50 17.13 -13.44
C ILE A 803 21.20 16.38 -13.69
N THR A 804 21.17 15.08 -13.40
CA THR A 804 19.91 14.34 -13.45
C THR A 804 19.19 14.50 -12.10
N GLY A 805 18.22 15.39 -11.97
CA GLY A 805 17.46 15.63 -10.73
C GLY A 805 16.05 15.02 -10.72
N GLY A 806 15.69 14.30 -11.78
CA GLY A 806 14.41 13.64 -12.00
C GLY A 806 14.39 12.90 -13.33
N GLY A 807 13.25 12.31 -13.68
CA GLY A 807 13.09 11.50 -14.91
C GLY A 807 12.93 10.01 -14.61
N ARG A 808 12.49 9.25 -15.63
CA ARG A 808 12.26 7.81 -15.47
C ARG A 808 13.60 7.06 -15.40
N PRO A 809 13.69 5.94 -14.66
CA PRO A 809 14.84 5.06 -14.76
C PRO A 809 15.12 4.66 -16.22
N ARG A 810 16.40 4.52 -16.58
CA ARG A 810 16.89 4.15 -17.92
C ARG A 810 16.49 5.12 -19.04
N THR A 811 16.35 6.41 -18.71
CA THR A 811 16.06 7.45 -19.71
C THR A 811 17.15 7.52 -20.79
N LEU A 812 18.43 7.42 -20.38
CA LEU A 812 19.55 7.20 -21.30
C LEU A 812 20.00 5.73 -21.20
N ASN A 813 19.93 5.03 -22.33
CA ASN A 813 20.15 3.59 -22.42
C ASN A 813 20.96 3.21 -23.67
N GLU A 814 21.25 1.93 -23.81
CA GLU A 814 22.06 1.35 -24.88
C GLU A 814 21.54 1.68 -26.28
N THR A 815 20.24 1.97 -26.41
CA THR A 815 19.60 2.24 -27.71
C THR A 815 19.56 3.72 -28.08
N ASN A 816 19.79 4.63 -27.12
CA ASN A 816 19.57 6.06 -27.35
C ASN A 816 20.68 6.99 -26.84
N TRP A 817 21.76 6.47 -26.25
CA TRP A 817 22.86 7.29 -25.74
C TRP A 817 23.51 8.15 -26.83
N GLN A 818 23.47 7.72 -28.09
CA GLN A 818 23.98 8.46 -29.24
C GLN A 818 23.22 9.77 -29.47
N ASN A 819 21.96 9.86 -29.02
CA ASN A 819 21.18 11.11 -29.10
C ASN A 819 21.78 12.21 -28.20
N TYR A 820 22.62 11.84 -27.23
CA TYR A 820 23.35 12.75 -26.36
C TYR A 820 24.62 13.32 -27.00
N LEU A 821 24.90 12.97 -28.26
CA LEU A 821 26.03 13.48 -29.02
C LEU A 821 25.57 14.62 -29.94
N ASP A 822 26.47 15.56 -30.19
CA ASP A 822 26.30 16.59 -31.20
C ASP A 822 26.63 16.06 -32.61
N GLU A 823 26.52 16.94 -33.61
CA GLU A 823 26.78 16.64 -35.02
C GLU A 823 28.22 16.15 -35.29
N MET A 824 29.16 16.44 -34.39
CA MET A 824 30.56 15.99 -34.48
C MET A 824 30.82 14.71 -33.68
N GLY A 825 29.76 14.08 -33.12
CA GLY A 825 29.87 12.90 -32.27
C GLY A 825 30.38 13.21 -30.86
N LYS A 826 30.43 14.50 -30.44
CA LYS A 826 30.89 14.90 -29.11
C LYS A 826 29.72 14.95 -28.13
N PRO A 827 29.86 14.43 -26.90
CA PRO A 827 28.85 14.55 -25.87
C PRO A 827 28.45 16.00 -25.60
N THR A 828 27.15 16.25 -25.40
CA THR A 828 26.63 17.60 -25.16
C THR A 828 26.93 18.13 -23.76
N SER A 829 27.52 17.34 -22.85
CA SER A 829 28.11 17.85 -21.62
C SER A 829 29.45 17.20 -21.30
N LYS A 830 30.33 17.95 -20.62
CA LYS A 830 31.65 17.46 -20.17
C LYS A 830 31.52 16.49 -18.99
N ALA A 831 30.53 16.72 -18.12
CA ALA A 831 30.25 15.81 -17.02
C ALA A 831 28.75 15.60 -16.78
N ILE A 832 28.42 14.45 -16.21
CA ILE A 832 27.08 14.07 -15.76
C ILE A 832 27.14 13.75 -14.27
N VAL A 833 26.29 14.41 -13.48
CA VAL A 833 26.19 14.23 -12.03
C VAL A 833 24.81 13.64 -11.72
N GLU A 834 24.78 12.34 -11.38
CA GLU A 834 23.52 11.60 -11.28
C GLU A 834 22.81 11.79 -9.92
N GLY A 835 21.99 12.84 -9.77
CA GLY A 835 21.15 13.03 -8.58
C GLY A 835 19.95 12.06 -8.49
N ALA A 836 19.41 11.62 -9.62
CA ALA A 836 18.27 10.72 -9.75
C ALA A 836 18.73 9.27 -9.81
N ASN A 837 17.90 8.36 -9.30
CA ASN A 837 18.21 6.93 -9.30
C ASN A 837 18.14 6.36 -10.72
N LEU A 838 19.20 5.66 -11.15
CA LEU A 838 19.22 4.85 -12.37
C LEU A 838 18.84 5.60 -13.67
N TYR A 839 19.18 6.89 -13.80
CA TYR A 839 18.86 7.65 -15.02
C TYR A 839 19.58 7.09 -16.25
N LEU A 840 20.88 6.77 -16.10
CA LEU A 840 21.67 6.08 -17.13
C LEU A 840 21.71 4.56 -16.87
N THR A 841 21.70 3.76 -17.93
CA THR A 841 22.05 2.33 -17.89
C THR A 841 23.57 2.12 -17.81
N PRO A 842 24.07 0.95 -17.35
CA PRO A 842 25.50 0.65 -17.39
C PRO A 842 26.12 0.75 -18.78
N GLY A 843 25.42 0.31 -19.84
CA GLY A 843 25.92 0.41 -21.21
C GLY A 843 26.04 1.87 -21.68
N ALA A 844 25.02 2.70 -21.43
CA ALA A 844 25.07 4.13 -21.78
C ALA A 844 26.20 4.86 -21.03
N ARG A 845 26.41 4.56 -19.73
CA ARG A 845 27.53 5.13 -18.97
C ARG A 845 28.88 4.80 -19.62
N ARG A 846 29.08 3.53 -19.99
CA ARG A 846 30.33 3.07 -20.57
C ARG A 846 30.66 3.78 -21.89
N GLU A 847 29.68 3.89 -22.78
CA GLU A 847 29.89 4.53 -24.09
C GLU A 847 30.17 6.03 -23.94
N LEU A 848 29.50 6.72 -23.01
CA LEU A 848 29.77 8.13 -22.73
C LEU A 848 31.12 8.34 -22.03
N GLU A 849 31.51 7.48 -21.10
CA GLU A 849 32.82 7.55 -20.45
C GLU A 849 33.98 7.30 -21.43
N LYS A 850 33.81 6.41 -22.43
CA LYS A 850 34.78 6.22 -23.53
C LYS A 850 34.99 7.51 -24.35
N LEU A 851 33.97 8.35 -24.46
CA LEU A 851 34.04 9.65 -25.12
C LEU A 851 34.58 10.77 -24.19
N GLY A 852 35.05 10.42 -22.99
CA GLY A 852 35.65 11.34 -22.04
C GLY A 852 34.66 12.09 -21.15
N VAL A 853 33.39 11.67 -21.10
CA VAL A 853 32.43 12.25 -20.16
C VAL A 853 32.75 11.79 -18.75
N ILE A 854 32.89 12.75 -17.83
CA ILE A 854 33.05 12.48 -16.39
C ILE A 854 31.67 12.16 -15.80
N ILE A 855 31.45 10.92 -15.33
CA ILE A 855 30.16 10.52 -14.79
C ILE A 855 30.29 10.19 -13.30
N ILE A 856 29.64 10.99 -12.45
CA ILE A 856 29.47 10.65 -11.03
C ILE A 856 28.19 9.86 -10.87
N LYS A 857 28.36 8.58 -10.57
CA LYS A 857 27.25 7.61 -10.44
C LYS A 857 26.31 7.97 -9.29
N ASP A 858 25.03 7.63 -9.47
CA ASP A 858 23.96 7.88 -8.50
C ASP A 858 24.21 7.25 -7.12
N SER A 859 24.85 6.07 -7.08
CA SER A 859 25.28 5.39 -5.84
C SER A 859 26.26 6.18 -4.97
N SER A 860 26.92 7.19 -5.53
CA SER A 860 27.79 8.12 -4.82
C SER A 860 27.10 9.47 -4.61
N CYS A 861 26.49 9.99 -5.67
CA CYS A 861 26.04 11.38 -5.73
C CYS A 861 24.86 11.70 -4.79
N ASN A 862 23.85 10.83 -4.74
CA ASN A 862 22.59 11.12 -4.05
C ASN A 862 22.50 10.54 -2.63
N LYS A 863 23.65 10.20 -2.02
CA LYS A 863 23.72 9.62 -0.66
C LYS A 863 23.38 10.59 0.47
N GLY A 864 23.30 11.90 0.22
CA GLY A 864 23.01 12.91 1.25
C GLY A 864 21.70 12.64 2.02
N GLY A 865 20.64 12.25 1.32
CA GLY A 865 19.37 11.87 1.96
C GLY A 865 19.44 10.59 2.79
N VAL A 866 20.36 9.67 2.48
CA VAL A 866 20.53 8.43 3.27
C VAL A 866 21.31 8.68 4.55
N ILE A 867 22.35 9.51 4.46
CA ILE A 867 23.15 9.97 5.58
C ILE A 867 22.28 10.79 6.55
N CYS A 868 21.52 11.76 6.04
CA CYS A 868 20.62 12.57 6.86
C CYS A 868 19.65 11.71 7.66
N SER A 869 18.99 10.74 7.00
CA SER A 869 18.07 9.83 7.67
C SER A 869 18.72 8.97 8.75
N SER A 870 19.93 8.45 8.51
CA SER A 870 20.67 7.66 9.52
C SER A 870 21.01 8.52 10.75
N LEU A 871 21.45 9.76 10.53
CA LEU A 871 21.72 10.70 11.61
C LEU A 871 20.44 11.16 12.34
N GLU A 872 19.30 11.23 11.64
CA GLU A 872 17.99 11.45 12.28
C GLU A 872 17.57 10.25 13.14
N VAL A 873 17.80 9.02 12.68
CA VAL A 873 17.57 7.79 13.47
C VAL A 873 18.43 7.82 14.73
N LEU A 874 19.73 8.07 14.59
CA LEU A 874 20.66 8.16 15.72
C LEU A 874 20.22 9.23 16.74
N ALA A 875 19.83 10.42 16.27
CA ALA A 875 19.30 11.47 17.12
C ALA A 875 18.00 11.06 17.82
N SER A 876 17.08 10.39 17.11
CA SER A 876 15.80 9.91 17.65
C SER A 876 15.97 8.80 18.68
N LEU A 877 17.06 8.02 18.60
CA LEU A 877 17.42 7.02 19.60
C LEU A 877 18.04 7.65 20.86
N CYS A 878 18.61 8.85 20.75
CA CYS A 878 19.30 9.52 21.85
C CYS A 878 18.46 10.61 22.53
N MET A 879 17.65 11.37 21.80
CA MET A 879 16.95 12.56 22.30
C MET A 879 15.43 12.35 22.36
N SER A 880 14.77 13.00 23.32
CA SER A 880 13.32 13.14 23.31
C SER A 880 12.87 14.07 22.17
N GLU A 881 11.57 14.10 21.87
CA GLU A 881 11.00 15.00 20.87
C GLU A 881 11.24 16.47 21.21
N GLU A 882 11.07 16.84 22.47
CA GLU A 882 11.32 18.21 22.96
C GLU A 882 12.80 18.60 22.87
N GLU A 883 13.69 17.69 23.26
CA GLU A 883 15.14 17.88 23.13
C GLU A 883 15.54 18.03 21.66
N PHE A 884 15.03 17.17 20.77
CA PHE A 884 15.33 17.24 19.35
C PHE A 884 14.87 18.57 18.76
N ILE A 885 13.63 18.99 19.00
CA ILE A 885 13.07 20.25 18.47
C ILE A 885 13.91 21.45 18.95
N LYS A 886 14.30 21.47 20.23
CA LYS A 886 15.12 22.54 20.80
C LYS A 886 16.47 22.66 20.12
N GLU A 887 17.13 21.54 19.84
CA GLU A 887 18.49 21.54 19.31
C GLU A 887 18.54 21.43 17.77
N LYS A 888 17.40 21.20 17.11
CA LYS A 888 17.24 21.01 15.65
C LYS A 888 18.01 22.03 14.81
N PRO A 889 17.97 23.35 15.08
CA PRO A 889 18.68 24.34 14.27
C PRO A 889 20.21 24.16 14.26
N GLN A 890 20.79 23.75 15.40
CA GLN A 890 22.21 23.44 15.47
C GLN A 890 22.49 22.08 14.82
N TYR A 891 21.69 21.08 15.15
CA TYR A 891 21.90 19.71 14.67
C TYR A 891 21.86 19.61 13.14
N ILE A 892 20.95 20.34 12.47
CA ILE A 892 20.88 20.35 11.00
C ILE A 892 22.16 20.90 10.37
N LYS A 893 22.76 21.95 10.93
CA LYS A 893 24.03 22.49 10.41
C LYS A 893 25.14 21.44 10.49
N GLU A 894 25.19 20.71 11.60
CA GLU A 894 26.16 19.63 11.79
C GLU A 894 25.91 18.44 10.85
N VAL A 895 24.65 18.09 10.60
CA VAL A 895 24.25 17.05 9.65
C VAL A 895 24.63 17.45 8.21
N LEU A 896 24.39 18.70 7.81
CA LEU A 896 24.78 19.19 6.49
C LEU A 896 26.30 19.18 6.33
N GLU A 897 27.07 19.58 7.34
CA GLU A 897 28.53 19.50 7.30
C GLU A 897 29.02 18.04 7.20
N PHE A 898 28.37 17.10 7.92
CA PHE A 898 28.67 15.68 7.79
C PHE A 898 28.43 15.18 6.36
N ILE A 899 27.30 15.54 5.75
CA ILE A 899 26.98 15.19 4.36
C ILE A 899 28.03 15.76 3.40
N LYS A 900 28.39 17.03 3.56
CA LYS A 900 29.41 17.69 2.75
C LYS A 900 30.74 16.95 2.84
N MET A 901 31.22 16.65 4.05
CA MET A 901 32.49 15.94 4.24
C MET A 901 32.45 14.54 3.61
N ALA A 902 31.36 13.80 3.79
CA ALA A 902 31.21 12.46 3.19
C ALA A 902 31.16 12.50 1.65
N ALA A 903 30.48 13.49 1.06
CA ALA A 903 30.43 13.69 -0.38
C ALA A 903 31.79 14.13 -0.94
N MET A 904 32.44 15.10 -0.30
CA MET A 904 33.74 15.64 -0.69
C MET A 904 34.85 14.58 -0.64
N ASN A 905 34.90 13.77 0.43
CA ASN A 905 35.90 12.70 0.57
C ASN A 905 35.77 11.65 -0.54
N GLU A 906 34.54 11.23 -0.86
CA GLU A 906 34.30 10.28 -1.96
C GLU A 906 34.58 10.92 -3.32
N ALA A 907 34.15 12.16 -3.56
CA ALA A 907 34.43 12.88 -4.81
C ALA A 907 35.93 13.00 -5.08
N ARG A 908 36.72 13.37 -4.07
CA ARG A 908 38.17 13.47 -4.20
C ARG A 908 38.83 12.13 -4.44
N LEU A 909 38.42 11.08 -3.72
CA LEU A 909 38.96 9.74 -3.96
C LEU A 909 38.64 9.27 -5.38
N LEU A 910 37.40 9.47 -5.85
CA LEU A 910 36.97 9.15 -7.21
C LEU A 910 37.84 9.86 -8.26
N LEU A 911 37.93 11.20 -8.17
CA LEU A 911 38.63 12.02 -9.15
C LEU A 911 40.15 11.79 -9.13
N ASN A 912 40.76 11.64 -7.95
CA ASN A 912 42.18 11.33 -7.83
C ASN A 912 42.50 9.95 -8.41
N THR A 913 41.69 8.93 -8.09
CA THR A 913 41.89 7.58 -8.63
C THR A 913 41.76 7.57 -10.15
N HIS A 914 40.77 8.27 -10.70
CA HIS A 914 40.60 8.41 -12.15
C HIS A 914 41.81 9.13 -12.79
N LYS A 915 42.30 10.21 -12.17
CA LYS A 915 43.48 10.94 -12.63
C LYS A 915 44.75 10.08 -12.65
N GLU A 916 44.93 9.25 -11.62
CA GLU A 916 46.13 8.43 -11.45
C GLU A 916 46.11 7.16 -12.32
N THR A 917 44.94 6.52 -12.47
CA THR A 917 44.82 5.19 -13.09
C THR A 917 44.16 5.20 -14.47
N GLY A 918 43.45 6.28 -14.82
CA GLY A 918 42.57 6.33 -15.99
C GLY A 918 41.30 5.48 -15.87
N ALA A 919 41.06 4.84 -14.73
CA ALA A 919 39.88 3.99 -14.52
C ALA A 919 38.59 4.81 -14.57
N TYR A 920 37.55 4.26 -15.18
CA TYR A 920 36.24 4.90 -15.29
C TYR A 920 35.61 5.13 -13.91
N LEU A 921 35.06 6.33 -13.69
CA LEU A 921 34.55 6.76 -12.38
C LEU A 921 33.40 5.88 -11.89
N THR A 922 32.60 5.35 -12.81
CA THR A 922 31.51 4.45 -12.49
C THR A 922 32.01 3.14 -11.87
N ASP A 923 33.12 2.59 -12.37
CA ASP A 923 33.77 1.40 -11.81
C ASP A 923 34.45 1.72 -10.47
N VAL A 924 35.11 2.87 -10.36
CA VAL A 924 35.75 3.29 -9.11
C VAL A 924 34.70 3.49 -8.01
N SER A 925 33.54 4.07 -8.32
CA SER A 925 32.40 4.23 -7.40
C SER A 925 31.91 2.88 -6.86
N GLU A 926 31.83 1.86 -7.72
CA GLU A 926 31.48 0.50 -7.31
C GLU A 926 32.54 -0.10 -6.39
N LYS A 927 33.82 -0.02 -6.78
CA LYS A 927 34.95 -0.52 -5.98
C LYS A 927 35.05 0.13 -4.60
N ILE A 928 34.86 1.45 -4.50
CA ILE A 928 34.82 2.16 -3.21
C ILE A 928 33.71 1.58 -2.33
N SER A 929 32.51 1.43 -2.90
CA SER A 929 31.35 0.92 -2.18
C SER A 929 31.56 -0.53 -1.72
N GLU A 930 32.13 -1.37 -2.58
CA GLU A 930 32.49 -2.76 -2.28
C GLU A 930 33.53 -2.86 -1.16
N LYS A 931 34.60 -2.07 -1.23
CA LYS A 931 35.68 -2.06 -0.23
C LYS A 931 35.20 -1.58 1.13
N ILE A 932 34.47 -0.46 1.18
CA ILE A 932 33.91 0.04 2.45
C ILE A 932 32.96 -0.99 3.05
N ASN A 933 32.07 -1.58 2.25
CA ASN A 933 31.15 -2.60 2.73
C ASN A 933 31.87 -3.87 3.19
N LEU A 934 32.88 -4.33 2.46
CA LEU A 934 33.70 -5.49 2.86
C LEU A 934 34.29 -5.27 4.25
N PHE A 935 34.96 -4.13 4.46
CA PHE A 935 35.55 -3.80 5.75
C PHE A 935 34.50 -3.62 6.84
N LYS A 936 33.43 -2.89 6.55
CA LYS A 936 32.32 -2.69 7.48
C LYS A 936 31.74 -4.03 7.95
N TYR A 937 31.49 -4.98 7.05
CA TYR A 937 30.87 -6.24 7.43
C TYR A 937 31.85 -7.21 8.12
N GLN A 938 33.11 -7.28 7.70
CA GLN A 938 34.12 -8.05 8.44
C GLN A 938 34.29 -7.54 9.88
N LEU A 939 34.28 -6.21 10.05
CA LEU A 939 34.31 -5.59 11.37
C LEU A 939 33.05 -5.88 12.17
N LEU A 940 31.87 -5.82 11.55
CA LEU A 940 30.61 -6.11 12.20
C LEU A 940 30.55 -7.57 12.66
N ASP A 941 30.92 -8.52 11.80
CA ASP A 941 30.95 -9.96 12.10
C ASP A 941 31.87 -10.24 13.30
N TYR A 942 33.04 -9.59 13.37
CA TYR A 942 33.92 -9.66 14.54
C TYR A 942 33.28 -9.03 15.78
N LEU A 943 32.76 -7.79 15.67
CA LEU A 943 32.15 -7.06 16.78
C LEU A 943 30.94 -7.80 17.36
N GLU A 944 30.20 -8.56 16.56
CA GLU A 944 29.08 -9.39 17.02
C GLU A 944 29.53 -10.45 18.04
N THR A 945 30.77 -10.94 17.97
CA THR A 945 31.31 -11.98 18.87
C THR A 945 31.78 -11.45 20.23
N ILE A 946 31.89 -10.14 20.42
CA ILE A 946 32.43 -9.53 21.64
C ILE A 946 31.43 -8.56 22.28
N ASP A 947 31.55 -8.33 23.59
CA ASP A 947 30.84 -7.24 24.27
C ASP A 947 31.61 -5.91 24.11
N LEU A 948 30.89 -4.82 23.83
CA LEU A 948 31.56 -3.51 23.76
C LEU A 948 31.98 -3.03 25.16
N PRO A 949 33.17 -2.41 25.27
CA PRO A 949 33.60 -1.82 26.53
C PRO A 949 32.68 -0.68 26.96
N LYS A 950 32.60 -0.43 28.27
CA LYS A 950 31.76 0.64 28.83
C LYS A 950 32.50 1.96 29.02
N ASP A 951 33.82 1.95 29.04
CA ASP A 951 34.65 3.14 29.27
C ASP A 951 34.71 4.01 27.99
N PRO A 952 34.30 5.30 28.05
CA PRO A 952 34.44 6.23 26.93
C PRO A 952 35.86 6.46 26.41
N LYS A 953 36.89 6.11 27.18
CA LYS A 953 38.30 6.25 26.78
C LYS A 953 38.78 5.12 25.87
N GLU A 954 38.07 4.00 25.84
CA GLU A 954 38.43 2.84 25.03
C GLU A 954 38.32 3.16 23.53
N PRO A 955 39.26 2.68 22.68
CA PRO A 955 39.33 3.05 21.26
C PRO A 955 38.02 2.85 20.50
N LEU A 956 37.32 1.73 20.73
CA LEU A 956 36.05 1.42 20.06
C LEU A 956 34.94 2.40 20.43
N ILE A 957 34.86 2.84 21.69
CA ILE A 957 33.86 3.81 22.13
C ILE A 957 34.21 5.22 21.64
N ARG A 958 35.50 5.55 21.57
CA ARG A 958 35.94 6.79 20.93
C ARG A 958 35.55 6.82 19.45
N CYS A 959 35.66 5.71 18.71
CA CYS A 959 35.16 5.62 17.34
C CYS A 959 33.64 5.86 17.25
N LEU A 960 32.85 5.25 18.14
CA LEU A 960 31.41 5.49 18.23
C LEU A 960 31.09 6.99 18.40
N LEU A 961 31.74 7.65 19.36
CA LEU A 961 31.52 9.08 19.63
C LEU A 961 32.05 9.99 18.51
N ALA A 962 33.15 9.60 17.85
CA ALA A 962 33.74 10.34 16.74
C ALA A 962 32.88 10.31 15.47
N TYR A 963 32.09 9.26 15.27
CA TYR A 963 31.07 9.22 14.21
C TYR A 963 29.94 10.23 14.46
N CYS A 964 29.52 10.40 15.71
CA CYS A 964 28.38 11.26 16.04
C CYS A 964 28.64 12.75 15.72
N PRO A 965 27.63 13.50 15.24
CA PRO A 965 27.70 14.95 15.15
C PRO A 965 28.08 15.61 16.49
N PRO A 966 28.79 16.75 16.49
CA PRO A 966 29.30 17.42 17.69
C PRO A 966 28.29 17.57 18.83
N LEU A 967 27.04 17.93 18.53
CA LEU A 967 25.98 18.05 19.53
C LEU A 967 25.76 16.73 20.30
N LEU A 968 25.60 15.63 19.57
CA LEU A 968 25.39 14.31 20.19
C LEU A 968 26.63 13.86 20.96
N ARG A 969 27.81 14.08 20.38
CA ARG A 969 29.11 13.74 20.99
C ARG A 969 29.37 14.48 22.30
N ASN A 970 29.07 15.77 22.35
CA ASN A 970 29.48 16.62 23.47
C ASN A 970 28.41 16.69 24.56
N LYS A 971 27.13 16.80 24.18
CA LYS A 971 26.01 17.02 25.11
C LYS A 971 25.25 15.75 25.46
N TYR A 972 25.15 14.80 24.53
CA TYR A 972 24.34 13.59 24.69
C TYR A 972 25.14 12.28 24.70
N SER A 973 26.46 12.33 24.92
CA SER A 973 27.35 11.15 24.91
C SER A 973 26.85 10.01 25.80
N LYS A 974 26.37 10.31 27.01
CA LYS A 974 25.80 9.29 27.90
C LYS A 974 24.61 8.57 27.27
N LYS A 975 23.74 9.28 26.54
CA LYS A 975 22.59 8.70 25.85
C LYS A 975 23.01 7.89 24.62
N VAL A 976 24.03 8.34 23.90
CA VAL A 976 24.65 7.56 22.79
C VAL A 976 25.12 6.18 23.28
N LEU A 977 25.70 6.08 24.48
CA LEU A 977 26.15 4.80 25.03
C LEU A 977 25.01 3.84 25.41
N THR A 978 23.79 4.35 25.56
CA THR A 978 22.59 3.57 25.93
C THR A 978 21.76 3.07 24.73
N ILE A 979 22.11 3.46 23.50
CA ILE A 979 21.42 2.95 22.31
C ILE A 979 21.63 1.42 22.16
N PRO A 980 20.78 0.72 21.40
CA PRO A 980 20.87 -0.74 21.25
C PRO A 980 22.26 -1.19 20.79
N GLU A 981 22.73 -2.31 21.33
CA GLU A 981 24.09 -2.83 21.10
C GLU A 981 24.42 -3.00 19.61
N ILE A 982 23.47 -3.53 18.83
CA ILE A 982 23.59 -3.69 17.37
C ILE A 982 23.88 -2.37 16.64
N HIS A 983 23.32 -1.25 17.11
CA HIS A 983 23.57 0.07 16.52
C HIS A 983 24.98 0.57 16.85
N LYS A 984 25.42 0.40 18.10
CA LYS A 984 26.78 0.81 18.52
C LYS A 984 27.84 0.08 17.68
N LYS A 985 27.71 -1.25 17.56
CA LYS A 985 28.62 -2.08 16.75
C LYS A 985 28.60 -1.68 15.27
N ALA A 986 27.41 -1.47 14.69
CA ALA A 986 27.28 -1.04 13.31
C ALA A 986 27.88 0.35 13.04
N VAL A 987 27.72 1.30 13.97
CA VAL A 987 28.30 2.65 13.85
C VAL A 987 29.83 2.58 13.87
N ILE A 988 30.40 1.82 14.80
CA ILE A 988 31.87 1.63 14.89
C ILE A 988 32.40 1.03 13.59
N ALA A 989 31.76 -0.04 13.10
CA ALA A 989 32.15 -0.69 11.85
C ALA A 989 32.07 0.24 10.64
N ALA A 990 30.98 1.02 10.51
CA ALA A 990 30.81 1.98 9.42
C ALA A 990 31.85 3.10 9.47
N PHE A 991 32.11 3.66 10.66
CA PHE A 991 33.08 4.74 10.85
C PHE A 991 34.50 4.29 10.46
N ILE A 992 34.94 3.13 10.97
CA ILE A 992 36.28 2.61 10.69
C ILE A 992 36.38 2.24 9.20
N GLY A 993 35.42 1.49 8.67
CA GLY A 993 35.44 1.03 7.27
C GLY A 993 35.51 2.16 6.26
N ALA A 994 34.67 3.19 6.42
CA ALA A 994 34.64 4.33 5.50
C ALA A 994 35.92 5.20 5.60
N ARG A 995 36.33 5.57 6.82
CA ARG A 995 37.49 6.44 7.05
C ARG A 995 38.79 5.79 6.57
N LEU A 996 38.89 4.46 6.69
CA LEU A 996 40.05 3.71 6.20
C LEU A 996 40.18 3.75 4.68
N VAL A 997 39.10 3.48 3.94
CA VAL A 997 39.11 3.52 2.47
C VAL A 997 39.36 4.93 1.94
N TYR A 998 38.68 5.94 2.49
CA TYR A 998 38.87 7.32 2.04
C TYR A 998 40.28 7.85 2.27
N LYS A 999 40.98 7.37 3.30
CA LYS A 999 42.32 7.82 3.65
C LYS A 999 43.43 7.01 2.98
N ARG A 1000 43.28 5.68 2.92
CA ARG A 1000 44.32 4.76 2.42
C ARG A 1000 44.17 4.42 0.93
N GLY A 1001 43.02 4.73 0.33
CA GLY A 1001 42.69 4.37 -1.05
C GLY A 1001 42.08 2.97 -1.17
N ILE A 1002 41.72 2.60 -2.41
CA ILE A 1002 41.00 1.36 -2.72
C ILE A 1002 41.87 0.10 -2.71
N ASP A 1003 43.19 0.24 -2.80
CA ASP A 1003 44.13 -0.89 -2.93
C ASP A 1003 44.64 -1.44 -1.58
N TRP A 1004 44.29 -0.78 -0.48
CA TRP A 1004 44.69 -1.23 0.86
C TRP A 1004 43.96 -2.54 1.26
N SER A 1005 44.67 -3.47 1.92
CA SER A 1005 44.22 -4.88 2.05
C SER A 1005 44.64 -5.64 3.33
N ALA A 1006 45.05 -4.96 4.41
CA ALA A 1006 45.46 -5.67 5.62
C ALA A 1006 44.28 -6.40 6.32
N SER A 1007 44.58 -7.52 7.01
CA SER A 1007 43.61 -8.28 7.82
C SER A 1007 43.10 -7.41 8.98
N LEU A 1008 41.81 -7.04 8.92
CA LEU A 1008 41.19 -6.11 9.88
C LEU A 1008 40.88 -6.74 11.24
N THR A 1009 40.62 -8.05 11.27
CA THR A 1009 40.14 -8.76 12.47
C THR A 1009 41.22 -8.87 13.54
N ASP A 1010 42.48 -8.97 13.14
CA ASP A 1010 43.61 -9.18 14.05
C ASP A 1010 44.19 -7.87 14.61
N LEU A 1011 43.89 -6.74 13.96
CA LEU A 1011 44.50 -5.44 14.23
C LEU A 1011 43.50 -4.38 14.69
N LEU A 1012 42.24 -4.75 14.97
CA LEU A 1012 41.16 -3.80 15.22
C LEU A 1012 41.49 -2.74 16.30
N PRO A 1013 42.04 -3.07 17.48
CA PRO A 1013 42.39 -2.05 18.48
C PRO A 1013 43.46 -1.07 17.97
N THR A 1014 44.46 -1.58 17.25
CA THR A 1014 45.53 -0.77 16.63
C THR A 1014 44.98 0.14 15.54
N ILE A 1015 44.08 -0.39 14.69
CA ILE A 1015 43.42 0.38 13.63
C ILE A 1015 42.51 1.44 14.24
N ALA A 1016 41.74 1.11 15.28
CA ALA A 1016 40.90 2.06 15.98
C ALA A 1016 41.73 3.23 16.56
N SER A 1017 42.88 2.94 17.17
CA SER A 1017 43.80 3.99 17.66
C SER A 1017 44.39 4.84 16.53
N LEU A 1018 44.87 4.23 15.45
CA LEU A 1018 45.40 4.94 14.28
C LEU A 1018 44.36 5.84 13.60
N VAL A 1019 43.09 5.45 13.63
CA VAL A 1019 41.99 6.24 13.07
C VAL A 1019 41.65 7.48 13.91
N LEU A 1020 42.05 7.48 15.19
CA LEU A 1020 41.75 8.53 16.19
C LEU A 1020 42.90 9.51 16.46
N GLU A 1021 44.15 9.14 16.17
CA GLU A 1021 45.35 10.01 16.35
C GLU A 1021 45.49 11.06 15.25
N ASP A 1022 44.80 10.87 14.13
CA ASP A 1022 44.77 11.74 12.95
C ASP A 1022 43.35 12.29 12.70
#